data_AF-A0A1G0Z7M9-F1
#
_entry.id   AF-A0A1G0Z7M9-F1
#
_cell.length_a   1.000
_cell.length_b   1.000
_cell.length_c   1.000
_cell.angle_alpha   90.00
_cell.angle_beta   90.00
_cell.angle_gamma   90.00
#
_symmetry.space_group_name_H-M   'P 1'
#
loop_
_entity.id
_entity.type
_entity.pdbx_description
1 polymer ?
#
loop_
_entity_poly.entity_id
_entity_poly.type
_entity_poly.pdbx_seq_one_letter_code
_entity_poly.pdbx_strand_id
1 'polypeptide(L)'
;MSPDTNLLPLENAIIVIPDQITASETRAVAALVEEIELRTHRRLAVEKVLPPAGTPAILVGQRAALKLQFPEMLNGMQGLDQDLPAEGFTIHADAATSRVVLAGQDARGVLYAVGRLLRSLVISRQSMALPLPFSVTTSPHWPLRGHQLGYRPLPNSYTGWDLPQWERYIRELALWGANAIELLPPNTGGVADSPHFPLSRMEMMVKMAEVIDSYGLDVWVWYPQLGDYSKTTEVDSALREWEDVLSRLCRVNAIFVPGGDPGKTPLNLLIPLLEKQIANARRLYPQATLWLSPQGFKSEEMDAFFGFLSSQPDWLTGVVFGPQVHLDLADFRDKVPSRYPIRYYPDITHTRHCQYPVPDWDLAFALTQGREPTCPRPEGMANILWRLQPHTIGAICYSEGCHDDVNKAVWSALSWDPQASVIEVLRDYARFFIDEKLTDPFAQGLLALERNWQGALLTNEGVYSTLQSFQEMEQAADPHLLKNWRFQQPIFRAYCDAYTRLRLIHETSLEEQALDALREAEFKGACTAMDEAEKILDRAVTAPVGRAWRTRIFQLAEALYQTIHHKLSVSLYHAQHVGRGAHLDSLDWPLNNRLWLKSRFAAIRLLPKDSDRLAQLAEILNWTNPGPGGFYDNLGALPVTPRLERGRGATVDPAFVHSSLVGCLYLTQEPLVCRTSWMTCVLSLNGAPLRVHYDNLDPLAEYEIRIVYSQAEYKGRLCLVANETCQIHDYILKPDPMEPLTFDIPAAATHTGDLQLAWKSENKGNEGYGCAVAELWLMRKDRADLSLQAKEKWRYANG
;
A
#
# COMPACT_ATOMS: atom_id res chain seq x y z
N MET A 1 31.24 3.16 23.65
CA MET A 1 32.18 2.02 23.77
C MET A 1 31.32 0.81 24.09
N SER A 2 30.98 0.02 23.07
CA SER A 2 30.10 -1.16 23.20
C SER A 2 30.93 -2.39 23.59
N PRO A 3 30.32 -3.34 24.33
CA PRO A 3 31.01 -4.54 24.80
C PRO A 3 31.50 -5.36 23.60
N ASP A 4 32.72 -5.89 23.70
CA ASP A 4 33.40 -6.70 22.68
C ASP A 4 32.44 -7.72 22.04
N THR A 5 31.92 -7.40 20.86
CA THR A 5 31.11 -8.33 20.08
C THR A 5 32.04 -9.46 19.64
N ASN A 6 31.80 -10.67 20.13
CA ASN A 6 32.54 -11.85 19.67
C ASN A 6 32.17 -12.07 18.19
N LEU A 7 33.10 -11.79 17.28
CA LEU A 7 32.91 -11.90 15.84
C LEU A 7 33.76 -13.04 15.28
N LEU A 8 33.19 -13.85 14.40
CA LEU A 8 33.93 -14.82 13.58
C LEU A 8 34.32 -14.16 12.25
N PRO A 9 35.61 -13.89 11.99
CA PRO A 9 36.06 -13.34 10.72
C PRO A 9 35.89 -14.36 9.59
N LEU A 10 35.33 -13.92 8.46
CA LEU A 10 35.02 -14.75 7.30
C LEU A 10 35.53 -14.15 5.98
N GLU A 11 36.23 -13.01 6.01
CA GLU A 11 36.73 -12.33 4.82
C GLU A 11 37.72 -13.15 3.97
N ASN A 12 38.33 -14.17 4.57
CA ASN A 12 39.22 -15.14 3.92
C ASN A 12 38.64 -16.56 3.93
N ALA A 13 37.32 -16.69 4.13
CA ALA A 13 36.68 -17.99 4.16
C ALA A 13 36.69 -18.67 2.79
N ILE A 14 36.79 -20.00 2.80
CA ILE A 14 36.54 -20.84 1.62
C ILE A 14 35.12 -21.40 1.73
N ILE A 15 34.34 -21.26 0.67
CA ILE A 15 33.03 -21.92 0.59
C ILE A 15 33.28 -23.38 0.20
N VAL A 16 32.79 -24.31 1.00
CA VAL A 16 32.96 -25.75 0.78
C VAL A 16 31.60 -26.36 0.45
N ILE A 17 31.51 -27.00 -0.71
CA ILE A 17 30.28 -27.65 -1.18
C ILE A 17 30.48 -29.18 -1.29
N PRO A 18 29.41 -29.97 -1.17
CA PRO A 18 29.48 -31.40 -1.48
C PRO A 18 29.89 -31.68 -2.94
N ASP A 19 30.35 -32.91 -3.20
CA ASP A 19 30.74 -33.36 -4.54
C ASP A 19 29.58 -33.35 -5.52
N GLN A 20 28.38 -33.66 -5.02
CA GLN A 20 27.12 -33.70 -5.74
C GLN A 20 26.19 -32.61 -5.20
N ILE A 21 25.92 -31.61 -6.03
CA ILE A 21 24.94 -30.55 -5.77
C ILE A 21 24.04 -30.37 -6.99
N THR A 22 22.79 -29.94 -6.76
CA THR A 22 21.83 -29.63 -7.83
C THR A 22 22.15 -28.31 -8.56
N ALA A 23 21.48 -28.06 -9.68
CA ALA A 23 21.60 -26.79 -10.41
C ALA A 23 21.14 -25.60 -9.54
N SER A 24 20.03 -25.75 -8.81
CA SER A 24 19.54 -24.71 -7.90
C SER A 24 20.48 -24.47 -6.71
N GLU A 25 21.11 -25.51 -6.15
CA GLU A 25 22.15 -25.34 -5.14
C GLU A 25 23.37 -24.61 -5.70
N THR A 26 23.78 -24.93 -6.93
CA THR A 26 24.86 -24.22 -7.62
C THR A 26 24.51 -22.73 -7.77
N ARG A 27 23.26 -22.41 -8.12
CA ARG A 27 22.79 -21.02 -8.22
C ARG A 27 22.75 -20.33 -6.85
N ALA A 28 22.33 -21.01 -5.78
CA ALA A 28 22.36 -20.46 -4.43
C ALA A 28 23.79 -20.14 -3.95
N VAL A 29 24.75 -21.02 -4.24
CA VAL A 29 26.18 -20.79 -3.93
C VAL A 29 26.75 -19.65 -4.76
N ALA A 30 26.38 -19.56 -6.05
CA ALA A 30 26.76 -18.43 -6.88
C ALA A 30 26.21 -17.11 -6.32
N ALA A 31 24.94 -17.07 -5.89
CA ALA A 31 24.35 -15.91 -5.23
C ALA A 31 25.12 -15.54 -3.94
N LEU A 32 25.50 -16.51 -3.10
CA LEU A 32 26.34 -16.24 -1.93
C LEU A 32 27.65 -15.53 -2.31
N VAL A 33 28.37 -16.06 -3.31
CA VAL A 33 29.63 -15.47 -3.79
C VAL A 33 29.42 -14.07 -4.35
N GLU A 34 28.43 -13.90 -5.22
CA GLU A 34 28.13 -12.63 -5.88
C GLU A 34 27.69 -11.55 -4.88
N GLU A 35 26.84 -11.88 -3.91
CA GLU A 35 26.38 -10.92 -2.89
C GLU A 35 27.51 -10.52 -1.94
N ILE A 36 28.42 -11.44 -1.60
CA ILE A 36 29.63 -11.15 -0.83
C ILE A 36 30.58 -10.26 -1.64
N GLU A 37 30.86 -10.62 -2.89
CA GLU A 37 31.76 -9.86 -3.77
C GLU A 37 31.25 -8.44 -3.99
N LEU A 38 29.95 -8.29 -4.22
CA LEU A 38 29.30 -6.99 -4.43
C LEU A 38 29.53 -6.03 -3.26
N ARG A 39 29.52 -6.52 -2.02
CA ARG A 39 29.63 -5.69 -0.80
C ARG A 39 31.05 -5.58 -0.26
N THR A 40 31.87 -6.62 -0.44
CA THR A 40 33.23 -6.68 0.12
C THR A 40 34.32 -6.37 -0.91
N HIS A 41 34.03 -6.50 -2.21
CA HIS A 41 35.03 -6.61 -3.28
C HIS A 41 36.02 -7.76 -3.08
N ARG A 42 35.60 -8.83 -2.38
CA ARG A 42 36.33 -10.08 -2.25
C ARG A 42 35.48 -11.21 -2.81
N ARG A 43 36.08 -11.99 -3.70
CA ARG A 43 35.45 -13.18 -4.27
C ARG A 43 35.97 -14.41 -3.54
N LEU A 44 35.12 -15.07 -2.76
CA LEU A 44 35.49 -16.28 -2.03
C LEU A 44 35.66 -17.45 -3.01
N ALA A 45 36.65 -18.31 -2.73
CA ALA A 45 36.84 -19.55 -3.48
C ALA A 45 35.75 -20.56 -3.11
N VAL A 46 35.32 -21.37 -4.08
CA VAL A 46 34.38 -22.48 -3.89
C VAL A 46 35.15 -23.77 -4.14
N GLU A 47 35.24 -24.62 -3.13
CA GLU A 47 36.03 -25.86 -3.12
C GLU A 47 35.17 -27.04 -2.67
N LYS A 48 35.65 -28.26 -2.93
CA LYS A 48 35.00 -29.51 -2.48
C LYS A 48 35.69 -30.18 -1.28
N VAL A 49 36.84 -29.65 -0.90
CA VAL A 49 37.69 -30.19 0.16
C VAL A 49 37.79 -29.16 1.28
N LEU A 50 37.74 -29.64 2.53
CA LEU A 50 37.95 -28.79 3.69
C LEU A 50 39.34 -28.17 3.67
N PRO A 51 39.48 -26.86 3.92
CA PRO A 51 40.79 -26.25 4.05
C PRO A 51 41.45 -26.67 5.38
N PRO A 52 42.79 -26.51 5.50
CA PRO A 52 43.52 -26.80 6.72
C PRO A 52 42.93 -26.11 7.97
N ALA A 53 43.22 -26.66 9.14
CA ALA A 53 42.82 -26.06 10.41
C ALA A 53 43.34 -24.61 10.51
N GLY A 54 42.48 -23.69 10.92
CA GLY A 54 42.79 -22.26 11.05
C GLY A 54 42.39 -21.38 9.85
N THR A 55 42.13 -21.95 8.67
CA THR A 55 41.50 -21.21 7.56
C THR A 55 39.99 -21.24 7.72
N PRO A 56 39.25 -20.11 7.79
CA PRO A 56 37.80 -20.12 7.94
C PRO A 56 37.10 -20.84 6.77
N ALA A 57 35.98 -21.52 7.02
CA ALA A 57 35.19 -22.11 5.94
C ALA A 57 33.68 -22.01 6.18
N ILE A 58 32.95 -21.86 5.08
CA ILE A 58 31.48 -21.88 5.04
C ILE A 58 31.06 -23.13 4.26
N LEU A 59 30.59 -24.15 4.95
CA LEU A 59 30.06 -25.35 4.33
C LEU A 59 28.62 -25.12 3.88
N VAL A 60 28.30 -25.41 2.63
CA VAL A 60 26.97 -25.13 2.06
C VAL A 60 26.49 -26.34 1.26
N GLY A 61 25.29 -26.83 1.57
CA GLY A 61 24.66 -27.88 0.78
C GLY A 61 23.46 -28.52 1.48
N GLN A 62 22.81 -29.45 0.79
CA GLN A 62 21.79 -30.27 1.41
C GLN A 62 22.35 -31.05 2.59
N ARG A 63 21.57 -31.14 3.67
CA ARG A 63 21.93 -31.79 4.93
C ARG A 63 22.40 -33.23 4.71
N ALA A 64 21.68 -34.00 3.89
CA ALA A 64 22.04 -35.38 3.59
C ALA A 64 23.42 -35.49 2.91
N ALA A 65 23.69 -34.63 1.93
CA ALA A 65 24.97 -34.60 1.21
C ALA A 65 26.13 -34.16 2.12
N LEU A 66 25.91 -33.13 2.94
CA LEU A 66 26.90 -32.66 3.91
C LEU A 66 27.25 -33.74 4.95
N LYS A 67 26.24 -34.43 5.52
CA LYS A 67 26.47 -35.52 6.49
C LYS A 67 27.21 -36.71 5.87
N LEU A 68 26.92 -37.03 4.61
CA LEU A 68 27.60 -38.11 3.91
C LEU A 68 29.08 -37.80 3.69
N GLN A 69 29.42 -36.57 3.32
CA GLN A 69 30.79 -36.19 2.96
C GLN A 69 31.65 -35.74 4.14
N PHE A 70 31.05 -35.14 5.18
CA PHE A 70 31.76 -34.60 6.35
C PHE A 70 31.22 -35.14 7.70
N PRO A 71 31.07 -36.47 7.88
CA PRO A 71 30.41 -37.05 9.05
C PRO A 71 31.10 -36.74 10.37
N GLU A 72 32.44 -36.75 10.41
CA GLU A 72 33.21 -36.52 11.65
C GLU A 72 32.99 -35.12 12.24
N MET A 73 32.75 -34.12 11.38
CA MET A 73 32.56 -32.73 11.80
C MET A 73 31.09 -32.42 12.15
N LEU A 74 30.14 -33.10 11.50
CA LEU A 74 28.72 -32.77 11.61
C LEU A 74 27.96 -33.65 12.62
N ASN A 75 28.49 -34.81 12.98
CA ASN A 75 27.86 -35.71 13.95
C ASN A 75 27.76 -35.06 15.34
N GLY A 76 26.55 -35.06 15.92
CA GLY A 76 26.29 -34.49 17.24
C GLY A 76 26.18 -32.95 17.27
N MET A 77 26.26 -32.29 16.11
CA MET A 77 26.03 -30.85 16.02
C MET A 77 24.54 -30.53 16.19
N GLN A 78 24.25 -29.61 17.10
CA GLN A 78 22.89 -29.26 17.48
C GLN A 78 22.06 -28.80 16.27
N GLY A 79 20.86 -29.36 16.11
CA GLY A 79 19.92 -29.03 15.03
C GLY A 79 20.14 -29.80 13.72
N LEU A 80 21.35 -30.31 13.44
CA LEU A 80 21.60 -31.10 12.23
C LEU A 80 20.98 -32.49 12.26
N ASP A 81 20.73 -33.05 13.45
CA ASP A 81 20.07 -34.35 13.64
C ASP A 81 18.54 -34.28 13.68
N GLN A 82 17.95 -33.08 13.62
CA GLN A 82 16.50 -32.91 13.60
C GLN A 82 15.96 -32.93 12.17
N ASP A 83 15.03 -33.83 11.84
CA ASP A 83 14.31 -33.76 10.57
C ASP A 83 13.51 -32.46 10.47
N LEU A 84 13.68 -31.73 9.36
CA LEU A 84 12.97 -30.48 9.11
C LEU A 84 11.91 -30.67 8.02
N PRO A 85 10.83 -29.87 8.05
CA PRO A 85 9.95 -29.72 6.89
C PRO A 85 10.71 -29.25 5.65
N ALA A 86 10.08 -29.42 4.48
CA ALA A 86 10.58 -28.87 3.21
C ALA A 86 10.93 -27.39 3.35
N GLU A 87 11.95 -26.96 2.61
CA GLU A 87 12.52 -25.61 2.65
C GLU A 87 13.21 -25.24 3.98
N GLY A 88 13.15 -26.08 5.02
CA GLY A 88 13.83 -25.83 6.30
C GLY A 88 15.35 -25.90 6.20
N PHE A 89 16.05 -25.28 7.15
CA PHE A 89 17.51 -25.32 7.24
C PHE A 89 18.05 -25.17 8.66
N THR A 90 19.33 -25.54 8.80
CA THR A 90 20.16 -25.31 9.99
C THR A 90 21.38 -24.49 9.61
N ILE A 91 21.67 -23.44 10.40
CA ILE A 91 22.94 -22.72 10.41
C ILE A 91 23.61 -22.93 11.75
N HIS A 92 24.89 -23.26 11.74
CA HIS A 92 25.68 -23.37 12.95
C HIS A 92 27.09 -22.79 12.72
N ALA A 93 27.49 -21.86 13.59
CA ALA A 93 28.82 -21.29 13.57
C ALA A 93 29.62 -21.76 14.78
N ASP A 94 30.75 -22.42 14.51
CA ASP A 94 31.71 -22.87 15.51
C ASP A 94 32.96 -21.98 15.49
N ALA A 95 33.13 -21.24 16.59
CA ALA A 95 34.26 -20.35 16.81
C ALA A 95 35.60 -21.09 16.95
N ALA A 96 35.58 -22.31 17.52
CA ALA A 96 36.81 -23.05 17.81
C ALA A 96 37.47 -23.60 16.54
N THR A 97 36.64 -23.95 15.55
CA THR A 97 37.10 -24.49 14.26
C THR A 97 37.04 -23.47 13.12
N SER A 98 36.52 -22.27 13.36
CA SER A 98 36.24 -21.24 12.35
C SER A 98 35.39 -21.79 11.20
N ARG A 99 34.33 -22.54 11.55
CA ARG A 99 33.42 -23.18 10.58
C ARG A 99 32.02 -22.61 10.71
N VAL A 100 31.39 -22.34 9.57
CA VAL A 100 29.96 -22.06 9.47
C VAL A 100 29.35 -23.14 8.59
N VAL A 101 28.32 -23.82 9.08
CA VAL A 101 27.60 -24.86 8.32
C VAL A 101 26.23 -24.31 7.95
N LEU A 102 25.89 -24.34 6.64
CA LEU A 102 24.58 -24.04 6.07
C LEU A 102 24.00 -25.33 5.50
N ALA A 103 23.14 -26.00 6.27
CA ALA A 103 22.54 -27.27 5.90
C ALA A 103 21.04 -27.11 5.59
N GLY A 104 20.69 -27.14 4.31
CA GLY A 104 19.30 -27.13 3.86
C GLY A 104 18.66 -28.52 3.90
N GLN A 105 17.38 -28.62 4.22
CA GLN A 105 16.63 -29.87 4.11
C GLN A 105 16.50 -30.32 2.65
N ASP A 106 16.36 -29.36 1.73
CA ASP A 106 16.33 -29.53 0.28
C ASP A 106 17.08 -28.35 -0.40
N ALA A 107 17.06 -28.29 -1.72
CA ALA A 107 17.74 -27.25 -2.49
C ALA A 107 17.26 -25.81 -2.16
N ARG A 108 15.97 -25.62 -1.87
CA ARG A 108 15.44 -24.31 -1.43
C ARG A 108 15.88 -24.00 0.00
N GLY A 109 15.93 -24.99 0.88
CA GLY A 109 16.51 -24.85 2.21
C GLY A 109 17.96 -24.35 2.18
N VAL A 110 18.76 -24.79 1.21
CA VAL A 110 20.12 -24.27 0.99
C VAL A 110 20.09 -22.79 0.62
N LEU A 111 19.23 -22.41 -0.34
CA LEU A 111 19.05 -21.00 -0.75
C LEU A 111 18.64 -20.10 0.42
N TYR A 112 17.72 -20.57 1.27
CA TYR A 112 17.26 -19.79 2.43
C TYR A 112 18.28 -19.72 3.56
N ALA A 113 19.09 -20.77 3.75
CA ALA A 113 20.24 -20.73 4.65
C ALA A 113 21.28 -19.69 4.20
N VAL A 114 21.56 -19.63 2.89
CA VAL A 114 22.42 -18.60 2.27
C VAL A 114 21.85 -17.20 2.55
N GLY A 115 20.57 -16.99 2.28
CA GLY A 115 19.91 -15.71 2.54
C GLY A 115 19.94 -15.29 4.01
N ARG A 116 19.67 -16.22 4.94
CA ARG A 116 19.74 -15.96 6.38
C ARG A 116 21.16 -15.65 6.84
N LEU A 117 22.18 -16.35 6.34
CA LEU A 117 23.58 -16.01 6.62
C LEU A 117 23.88 -14.58 6.16
N LEU A 118 23.59 -14.27 4.89
CA LEU A 118 23.88 -12.95 4.30
C LEU A 118 23.25 -11.79 5.09
N ARG A 119 22.01 -11.93 5.56
CA ARG A 119 21.35 -10.92 6.41
C ARG A 119 21.96 -10.78 7.81
N SER A 120 22.67 -11.79 8.28
CA SER A 120 23.26 -11.85 9.62
C SER A 120 24.74 -11.43 9.66
N LEU A 121 25.38 -11.27 8.50
CA LEU A 121 26.78 -10.88 8.41
C LEU A 121 26.96 -9.38 8.65
N VAL A 122 28.00 -9.04 9.40
CA VAL A 122 28.56 -7.70 9.52
C VAL A 122 29.50 -7.51 8.33
N ILE A 123 29.03 -6.79 7.31
CA ILE A 123 29.76 -6.62 6.05
C ILE A 123 30.20 -5.17 5.87
N SER A 124 31.44 -4.99 5.43
CA SER A 124 31.92 -3.72 4.88
C SER A 124 32.93 -3.99 3.77
N ARG A 125 33.43 -2.93 3.14
CA ARG A 125 34.48 -3.06 2.12
C ARG A 125 35.66 -3.84 2.70
N GLN A 126 36.02 -4.95 2.03
CA GLN A 126 37.12 -5.85 2.36
C GLN A 126 37.00 -6.63 3.69
N SER A 127 35.89 -6.52 4.42
CA SER A 127 35.70 -7.19 5.73
C SER A 127 34.32 -7.85 5.81
N MET A 128 34.27 -9.03 6.40
CA MET A 128 33.04 -9.78 6.59
C MET A 128 33.16 -10.65 7.84
N ALA A 129 32.26 -10.50 8.79
CA ALA A 129 32.26 -11.31 10.00
C ALA A 129 30.85 -11.72 10.42
N LEU A 130 30.74 -12.81 11.17
CA LEU A 130 29.49 -13.30 11.74
C LEU A 130 29.50 -13.10 13.26
N PRO A 131 28.51 -12.39 13.84
CA PRO A 131 28.37 -12.31 15.30
C PRO A 131 28.15 -13.68 15.94
N LEU A 132 28.81 -13.94 17.07
CA LEU A 132 28.74 -15.20 17.81
C LEU A 132 28.12 -15.04 19.22
N PRO A 133 27.52 -16.09 19.77
CA PRO A 133 27.23 -17.38 19.13
C PRO A 133 26.14 -17.25 18.06
N PHE A 134 26.23 -18.03 16.98
CA PHE A 134 25.20 -18.07 15.94
C PHE A 134 24.79 -19.51 15.64
N SER A 135 23.56 -19.84 16.00
CA SER A 135 22.95 -21.11 15.62
C SER A 135 21.45 -20.92 15.40
N VAL A 136 20.97 -21.35 14.24
CA VAL A 136 19.58 -21.20 13.80
C VAL A 136 19.14 -22.54 13.23
N THR A 137 17.97 -23.04 13.62
CA THR A 137 17.32 -24.18 12.97
C THR A 137 15.85 -23.82 12.81
N THR A 138 15.38 -23.74 11.57
CA THR A 138 14.07 -23.17 11.27
C THR A 138 13.52 -23.69 9.94
N SER A 139 12.21 -23.60 9.77
CA SER A 139 11.46 -23.90 8.56
C SER A 139 10.32 -22.88 8.40
N PRO A 140 9.82 -22.62 7.19
CA PRO A 140 8.79 -21.62 6.98
C PRO A 140 7.47 -22.01 7.65
N HIS A 141 6.75 -21.02 8.19
CA HIS A 141 5.42 -21.23 8.75
C HIS A 141 4.36 -21.43 7.66
N TRP A 142 4.35 -20.59 6.62
CA TRP A 142 3.43 -20.72 5.49
C TRP A 142 4.11 -21.36 4.27
N PRO A 143 3.45 -22.32 3.59
CA PRO A 143 4.02 -23.00 2.43
C PRO A 143 4.05 -22.14 1.16
N LEU A 144 3.25 -21.07 1.04
CA LEU A 144 3.27 -20.16 -0.11
C LEU A 144 3.73 -18.76 0.29
N ARG A 145 4.83 -18.30 -0.31
CA ARG A 145 5.44 -16.99 0.00
C ARG A 145 5.98 -16.38 -1.29
N GLY A 146 5.32 -15.35 -1.80
CA GLY A 146 5.70 -14.79 -3.08
C GLY A 146 5.25 -13.36 -3.32
N HIS A 147 5.61 -12.87 -4.49
CA HIS A 147 5.31 -11.51 -4.94
C HIS A 147 4.99 -11.53 -6.44
N GLN A 148 4.00 -10.73 -6.84
CA GLN A 148 3.72 -10.49 -8.25
C GLN A 148 4.66 -9.43 -8.80
N LEU A 149 5.26 -9.68 -9.97
CA LEU A 149 6.20 -8.80 -10.64
C LEU A 149 5.65 -8.39 -12.02
N GLY A 150 4.96 -7.26 -12.06
CA GLY A 150 4.30 -6.74 -13.25
C GLY A 150 5.25 -6.06 -14.25
N TYR A 151 5.77 -6.78 -15.25
CA TYR A 151 6.43 -6.15 -16.40
C TYR A 151 5.38 -5.67 -17.43
N ARG A 152 4.75 -4.53 -17.15
CA ARG A 152 3.75 -3.87 -18.01
C ARG A 152 3.86 -2.34 -17.95
N PRO A 153 3.17 -1.57 -18.81
CA PRO A 153 3.28 -0.11 -18.80
C PRO A 153 2.70 0.59 -17.55
N LEU A 154 1.81 -0.10 -16.83
CA LEU A 154 1.04 0.42 -15.69
C LEU A 154 1.89 0.75 -14.43
N PRO A 155 2.74 -0.17 -13.91
CA PRO A 155 3.69 0.10 -12.83
C PRO A 155 4.48 1.38 -13.00
N ASN A 156 4.81 2.06 -11.89
CA ASN A 156 5.62 3.28 -11.92
C ASN A 156 7.14 3.01 -12.00
N SER A 157 7.63 1.76 -12.05
CA SER A 157 9.07 1.46 -12.06
C SER A 157 9.44 0.26 -12.95
N TYR A 158 8.98 -0.95 -12.61
CA TYR A 158 9.29 -2.24 -13.27
C TYR A 158 9.36 -2.24 -14.79
N THR A 159 8.60 -1.37 -15.45
CA THR A 159 8.57 -1.20 -16.90
C THR A 159 9.96 -0.94 -17.52
N GLY A 160 10.89 -0.30 -16.81
CA GLY A 160 12.20 0.05 -17.35
C GLY A 160 13.32 -0.95 -17.07
N TRP A 161 13.06 -2.01 -16.29
CA TRP A 161 14.13 -2.88 -15.79
C TRP A 161 14.62 -3.86 -16.85
N ASP A 162 15.94 -3.96 -16.97
CA ASP A 162 16.59 -4.95 -17.81
C ASP A 162 16.70 -6.32 -17.12
N LEU A 163 17.16 -7.33 -17.87
CA LEU A 163 17.27 -8.69 -17.33
C LEU A 163 18.24 -8.79 -16.14
N PRO A 164 19.45 -8.21 -16.16
CA PRO A 164 20.33 -8.19 -14.99
C PRO A 164 19.66 -7.60 -13.73
N GLN A 165 18.90 -6.52 -13.87
CA GLN A 165 18.18 -5.92 -12.76
C GLN A 165 17.05 -6.83 -12.23
N TRP A 166 16.29 -7.47 -13.13
CA TRP A 166 15.29 -8.47 -12.75
C TRP A 166 15.90 -9.67 -12.04
N GLU A 167 17.01 -10.20 -12.57
CA GLU A 167 17.72 -11.32 -11.98
C GLU A 167 18.15 -10.99 -10.55
N ARG A 168 18.77 -9.83 -10.35
CA ARG A 168 19.18 -9.36 -9.02
C ARG A 168 17.98 -9.23 -8.09
N TYR A 169 16.87 -8.63 -8.56
CA TYR A 169 15.70 -8.43 -7.71
C TYR A 169 15.04 -9.75 -7.30
N ILE A 170 14.87 -10.69 -8.25
CA ILE A 170 14.29 -12.02 -7.98
C ILE A 170 15.20 -12.81 -7.03
N ARG A 171 16.52 -12.77 -7.23
CA ARG A 171 17.51 -13.35 -6.31
C ARG A 171 17.35 -12.80 -4.90
N GLU A 172 17.28 -11.47 -4.75
CA GLU A 172 17.13 -10.82 -3.46
C GLU A 172 15.82 -11.23 -2.77
N LEU A 173 14.69 -11.29 -3.49
CA LEU A 173 13.41 -11.80 -2.94
C LEU A 173 13.53 -13.27 -2.48
N ALA A 174 14.24 -14.10 -3.25
CA ALA A 174 14.47 -15.50 -2.92
C ALA A 174 15.33 -15.65 -1.66
N LEU A 175 16.41 -14.86 -1.53
CA LEU A 175 17.24 -14.80 -0.33
C LEU A 175 16.41 -14.40 0.90
N TRP A 176 15.38 -13.58 0.72
CA TRP A 176 14.41 -13.20 1.76
C TRP A 176 13.35 -14.25 2.11
N GLY A 177 13.36 -15.41 1.44
CA GLY A 177 12.47 -16.52 1.78
C GLY A 177 11.27 -16.70 0.83
N ALA A 178 11.18 -15.91 -0.26
CA ALA A 178 10.17 -16.13 -1.28
C ALA A 178 10.41 -17.48 -1.99
N ASN A 179 9.33 -18.21 -2.27
CA ASN A 179 9.35 -19.48 -3.00
C ASN A 179 8.52 -19.46 -4.28
N ALA A 180 7.77 -18.38 -4.53
CA ALA A 180 6.95 -18.20 -5.70
C ALA A 180 7.08 -16.78 -6.27
N ILE A 181 7.12 -16.66 -7.58
CA ILE A 181 7.08 -15.37 -8.29
C ILE A 181 5.96 -15.44 -9.33
N GLU A 182 5.08 -14.44 -9.33
CA GLU A 182 3.98 -14.35 -10.29
C GLU A 182 4.28 -13.36 -11.40
N LEU A 183 4.31 -13.87 -12.63
CA LEU A 183 4.49 -13.12 -13.86
C LEU A 183 3.15 -12.72 -14.46
N LEU A 184 3.19 -11.74 -15.35
CA LEU A 184 2.04 -11.31 -16.15
C LEU A 184 2.27 -11.68 -17.62
N PRO A 185 1.23 -12.14 -18.35
CA PRO A 185 1.32 -12.43 -19.76
C PRO A 185 1.55 -11.15 -20.57
N PRO A 186 1.89 -11.25 -21.86
CA PRO A 186 1.96 -10.08 -22.72
C PRO A 186 0.65 -9.31 -22.73
N ASN A 187 -0.50 -9.95 -22.90
CA ASN A 187 -1.77 -9.23 -22.92
C ASN A 187 -2.38 -9.10 -21.51
N THR A 188 -2.37 -7.89 -20.95
CA THR A 188 -2.88 -7.60 -19.60
C THR A 188 -4.05 -6.63 -19.57
N GLY A 189 -4.63 -6.29 -20.73
CA GLY A 189 -5.65 -5.25 -20.84
C GLY A 189 -5.05 -3.85 -20.66
N GLY A 190 -5.01 -3.07 -21.74
CA GLY A 190 -4.46 -1.70 -21.73
C GLY A 190 -3.43 -1.49 -22.83
N VAL A 191 -2.54 -0.50 -22.62
CA VAL A 191 -1.51 -0.14 -23.61
C VAL A 191 -0.57 -1.31 -23.81
N ALA A 192 -0.32 -1.67 -25.07
CA ALA A 192 0.46 -2.84 -25.42
C ALA A 192 1.98 -2.64 -25.26
N ASP A 193 2.44 -1.40 -25.18
CA ASP A 193 3.85 -1.05 -25.23
C ASP A 193 4.19 0.12 -24.29
N SER A 194 5.48 0.31 -24.01
CA SER A 194 6.01 1.45 -23.26
C SER A 194 7.36 1.88 -23.82
N PRO A 195 7.65 3.19 -23.89
CA PRO A 195 8.98 3.68 -24.31
C PRO A 195 10.12 3.23 -23.40
N HIS A 196 9.81 2.68 -22.21
CA HIS A 196 10.82 2.22 -21.25
C HIS A 196 11.23 0.77 -21.45
N PHE A 197 10.49 -0.03 -22.23
CA PHE A 197 10.75 -1.46 -22.31
C PHE A 197 12.11 -1.77 -22.96
N PRO A 198 13.07 -2.40 -22.24
CA PRO A 198 14.30 -2.87 -22.86
C PRO A 198 14.10 -4.11 -23.75
N LEU A 199 13.05 -4.90 -23.50
CA LEU A 199 12.65 -6.07 -24.27
C LEU A 199 11.14 -6.10 -24.44
N SER A 200 10.64 -6.82 -25.46
CA SER A 200 9.20 -7.07 -25.55
C SER A 200 8.69 -7.84 -24.33
N ARG A 201 7.41 -7.66 -23.99
CA ARG A 201 6.80 -8.33 -22.82
C ARG A 201 6.96 -9.84 -22.84
N MET A 202 6.84 -10.47 -24.01
CA MET A 202 7.00 -11.92 -24.13
C MET A 202 8.46 -12.34 -23.93
N GLU A 203 9.42 -11.65 -24.56
CA GLU A 203 10.84 -11.98 -24.40
C GLU A 203 11.29 -11.80 -22.94
N MET A 204 10.85 -10.72 -22.29
CA MET A 204 11.14 -10.50 -20.87
C MET A 204 10.50 -11.58 -20.00
N MET A 205 9.23 -11.92 -20.23
CA MET A 205 8.53 -12.98 -19.47
C MET A 205 9.24 -14.34 -19.56
N VAL A 206 9.71 -14.74 -20.74
CA VAL A 206 10.49 -15.98 -20.92
C VAL A 206 11.78 -15.93 -20.08
N LYS A 207 12.54 -14.85 -20.20
CA LYS A 207 13.81 -14.68 -19.47
C LYS A 207 13.62 -14.60 -17.95
N MET A 208 12.56 -13.96 -17.49
CA MET A 208 12.21 -13.95 -16.07
C MET A 208 11.85 -15.35 -15.57
N ALA A 209 11.10 -16.15 -16.36
CA ALA A 209 10.80 -17.52 -16.01
C ALA A 209 12.07 -18.39 -15.88
N GLU A 210 13.04 -18.22 -16.78
CA GLU A 210 14.36 -18.88 -16.69
C GLU A 210 15.11 -18.50 -15.40
N VAL A 211 15.11 -17.22 -15.04
CA VAL A 211 15.68 -16.74 -13.78
C VAL A 211 15.00 -17.40 -12.58
N ILE A 212 13.66 -17.39 -12.53
CA ILE A 212 12.86 -17.95 -11.43
C ILE A 212 13.17 -19.45 -11.26
N ASP A 213 13.16 -20.21 -12.36
CA ASP A 213 13.45 -21.64 -12.35
C ASP A 213 14.90 -21.96 -11.95
N SER A 214 15.86 -21.11 -12.31
CA SER A 214 17.27 -21.30 -11.92
C SER A 214 17.48 -21.30 -10.40
N TYR A 215 16.65 -20.58 -9.65
CA TYR A 215 16.62 -20.58 -8.18
C TYR A 215 15.72 -21.67 -7.60
N GLY A 216 15.07 -22.47 -8.45
CA GLY A 216 14.13 -23.52 -8.06
C GLY A 216 12.79 -22.98 -7.55
N LEU A 217 12.47 -21.70 -7.79
CA LEU A 217 11.22 -21.08 -7.35
C LEU A 217 10.05 -21.49 -8.25
N ASP A 218 8.82 -21.34 -7.75
CA ASP A 218 7.62 -21.61 -8.53
C ASP A 218 7.28 -20.44 -9.45
N VAL A 219 7.06 -20.75 -10.73
CA VAL A 219 6.59 -19.80 -11.74
C VAL A 219 5.07 -19.79 -11.73
N TRP A 220 4.52 -18.68 -11.25
CA TRP A 220 3.09 -18.38 -11.31
C TRP A 220 2.80 -17.44 -12.48
N VAL A 221 1.62 -17.53 -13.06
CA VAL A 221 1.15 -16.61 -14.11
C VAL A 221 -0.22 -16.07 -13.74
N TRP A 222 -0.33 -14.75 -13.54
CA TRP A 222 -1.60 -14.05 -13.44
C TRP A 222 -2.16 -13.83 -14.85
N TYR A 223 -3.29 -14.42 -15.21
CA TYR A 223 -3.78 -14.44 -16.59
C TYR A 223 -5.25 -13.96 -16.68
N PRO A 224 -5.53 -12.69 -17.03
CA PRO A 224 -6.88 -12.14 -17.08
C PRO A 224 -7.61 -12.59 -18.35
N GLN A 225 -8.95 -12.65 -18.27
CA GLN A 225 -9.81 -13.02 -19.40
C GLN A 225 -10.44 -11.76 -20.00
N LEU A 226 -9.98 -11.37 -21.19
CA LEU A 226 -10.25 -10.06 -21.79
C LEU A 226 -11.27 -10.09 -22.94
N GLY A 227 -11.57 -11.27 -23.48
CA GLY A 227 -12.44 -11.46 -24.65
C GLY A 227 -13.93 -11.50 -24.32
N ASP A 228 -14.75 -11.59 -25.38
CA ASP A 228 -16.19 -11.85 -25.29
C ASP A 228 -16.48 -13.35 -25.51
N TYR A 229 -16.42 -14.12 -24.42
CA TYR A 229 -16.52 -15.58 -24.47
C TYR A 229 -17.94 -16.12 -24.70
N SER A 230 -18.91 -15.24 -24.98
CA SER A 230 -20.17 -15.68 -25.58
C SER A 230 -19.99 -16.16 -27.03
N LYS A 231 -18.86 -15.79 -27.67
CA LYS A 231 -18.50 -16.14 -29.04
C LYS A 231 -17.50 -17.29 -29.06
N THR A 232 -17.84 -18.37 -29.77
CA THR A 232 -16.94 -19.53 -29.93
C THR A 232 -15.58 -19.15 -30.53
N THR A 233 -15.54 -18.19 -31.46
CA THR A 233 -14.29 -17.71 -32.07
C THR A 233 -13.34 -17.07 -31.06
N GLU A 234 -13.87 -16.36 -30.06
CA GLU A 234 -13.08 -15.74 -28.98
C GLU A 234 -12.58 -16.81 -27.99
N VAL A 235 -13.39 -17.83 -27.71
CA VAL A 235 -12.98 -19.01 -26.92
C VAL A 235 -11.80 -19.71 -27.60
N ASP A 236 -11.90 -20.01 -28.91
CA ASP A 236 -10.82 -20.66 -29.65
C ASP A 236 -9.57 -19.78 -29.73
N SER A 237 -9.74 -18.45 -29.84
CA SER A 237 -8.64 -17.50 -29.83
C SER A 237 -7.89 -17.49 -28.49
N ALA A 238 -8.62 -17.45 -27.37
CA ALA A 238 -8.01 -17.45 -26.04
C ALA A 238 -7.33 -18.78 -25.70
N LEU A 239 -7.86 -19.92 -26.18
CA LEU A 239 -7.21 -21.22 -26.03
C LEU A 239 -5.87 -21.28 -26.77
N ARG A 240 -5.82 -20.74 -28.00
CA ARG A 240 -4.57 -20.62 -28.77
C ARG A 240 -3.59 -19.64 -28.14
N GLU A 241 -4.06 -18.49 -27.65
CA GLU A 241 -3.19 -17.51 -26.98
C GLU A 241 -2.49 -18.12 -25.76
N TRP A 242 -3.23 -18.84 -24.90
CA TRP A 242 -2.63 -19.55 -23.77
C TRP A 242 -1.59 -20.56 -24.23
N GLU A 243 -1.88 -21.35 -25.27
CA GLU A 243 -0.92 -22.32 -25.80
C GLU A 243 0.35 -21.63 -26.32
N ASP A 244 0.19 -20.57 -27.11
CA ASP A 244 1.29 -19.81 -27.71
C ASP A 244 2.17 -19.11 -26.68
N VAL A 245 1.59 -18.59 -25.59
CA VAL A 245 2.33 -17.93 -24.52
C VAL A 245 2.98 -18.95 -23.59
N LEU A 246 2.21 -19.91 -23.08
CA LEU A 246 2.69 -20.86 -22.09
C LEU A 246 3.75 -21.79 -22.68
N SER A 247 3.63 -22.22 -23.95
CA SER A 247 4.64 -23.11 -24.59
C SER A 247 6.05 -22.52 -24.69
N ARG A 248 6.20 -21.19 -24.52
CA ARG A 248 7.49 -20.51 -24.56
C ARG A 248 8.20 -20.45 -23.21
N LEU A 249 7.51 -20.76 -22.12
CA LEU A 249 8.07 -20.69 -20.78
C LEU A 249 8.84 -21.98 -20.45
N CYS A 250 9.93 -21.87 -19.70
CA CYS A 250 10.66 -23.06 -19.24
C CYS A 250 9.87 -23.85 -18.18
N ARG A 251 8.98 -23.18 -17.45
CA ARG A 251 8.22 -23.74 -16.33
C ARG A 251 6.94 -22.93 -16.07
N VAL A 252 5.87 -23.62 -15.71
CA VAL A 252 4.64 -23.04 -15.15
C VAL A 252 4.11 -24.00 -14.08
N ASN A 253 4.05 -23.54 -12.83
CA ASN A 253 3.52 -24.32 -11.70
C ASN A 253 2.03 -24.03 -11.47
N ALA A 254 1.63 -22.78 -11.68
CA ALA A 254 0.31 -22.33 -11.34
C ALA A 254 -0.14 -21.16 -12.21
N ILE A 255 -1.42 -21.14 -12.52
CA ILE A 255 -2.07 -20.06 -13.24
C ILE A 255 -3.16 -19.50 -12.33
N PHE A 256 -3.13 -18.18 -12.11
CA PHE A 256 -4.15 -17.44 -11.39
C PHE A 256 -4.98 -16.65 -12.39
N VAL A 257 -6.28 -16.88 -12.43
CA VAL A 257 -7.23 -16.08 -13.21
C VAL A 257 -8.04 -15.19 -12.28
N PRO A 258 -7.97 -13.85 -12.42
CA PRO A 258 -8.88 -12.96 -11.75
C PRO A 258 -10.28 -13.04 -12.36
N GLY A 259 -11.33 -12.99 -11.55
CA GLY A 259 -12.72 -12.92 -12.02
C GLY A 259 -13.04 -11.62 -12.78
N GLY A 260 -12.29 -10.55 -12.51
CA GLY A 260 -12.40 -9.23 -13.13
C GLY A 260 -11.20 -8.33 -12.83
N ASP A 261 -11.22 -7.10 -13.35
CA ASP A 261 -10.16 -6.07 -13.21
C ASP A 261 -8.73 -6.54 -13.58
N PRO A 262 -8.43 -6.70 -14.89
CA PRO A 262 -9.29 -6.48 -16.04
C PRO A 262 -10.05 -7.74 -16.44
N GLY A 263 -11.17 -7.54 -17.12
CA GLY A 263 -12.12 -8.59 -17.46
C GLY A 263 -13.45 -8.37 -16.76
N LYS A 264 -14.49 -8.95 -17.35
CA LYS A 264 -15.89 -8.86 -16.87
C LYS A 264 -16.71 -10.06 -17.32
N THR A 265 -16.04 -11.20 -17.52
CA THR A 265 -16.64 -12.40 -18.08
C THR A 265 -17.60 -12.99 -17.05
N PRO A 266 -18.91 -13.09 -17.37
CA PRO A 266 -19.86 -13.71 -16.46
C PRO A 266 -19.44 -15.14 -16.09
N LEU A 267 -19.63 -15.51 -14.83
CA LEU A 267 -19.18 -16.81 -14.28
C LEU A 267 -19.62 -18.02 -15.12
N ASN A 268 -20.85 -18.01 -15.65
CA ASN A 268 -21.39 -19.10 -16.47
C ASN A 268 -20.63 -19.32 -17.80
N LEU A 269 -19.94 -18.30 -18.31
CA LEU A 269 -19.06 -18.38 -19.49
C LEU A 269 -17.61 -18.63 -19.08
N LEU A 270 -17.19 -18.09 -17.93
CA LEU A 270 -15.84 -18.21 -17.42
C LEU A 270 -15.51 -19.66 -17.05
N ILE A 271 -16.37 -20.35 -16.31
CA ILE A 271 -16.10 -21.71 -15.83
C ILE A 271 -15.81 -22.71 -16.97
N PRO A 272 -16.65 -22.84 -18.03
CA PRO A 272 -16.35 -23.76 -19.13
C PRO A 272 -15.11 -23.39 -19.94
N LEU A 273 -14.77 -22.10 -20.03
CA LEU A 273 -13.53 -21.64 -20.66
C LEU A 273 -12.31 -22.10 -19.86
N LEU A 274 -12.34 -21.89 -18.55
CA LEU A 274 -11.24 -22.22 -17.65
C LEU A 274 -10.93 -23.71 -17.61
N GLU A 275 -11.96 -24.57 -17.63
CA GLU A 275 -11.79 -26.02 -17.70
C GLU A 275 -11.03 -26.44 -18.95
N LYS A 276 -11.36 -25.87 -20.12
CA LYS A 276 -10.64 -26.12 -21.37
C LYS A 276 -9.22 -25.56 -21.34
N GLN A 277 -9.04 -24.37 -20.77
CA GLN A 277 -7.76 -23.69 -20.67
C GLN A 277 -6.76 -24.45 -19.79
N ILE A 278 -7.18 -24.94 -18.61
CA ILE A 278 -6.29 -25.76 -17.76
C ILE A 278 -6.01 -27.12 -18.38
N ALA A 279 -6.98 -27.73 -19.08
CA ALA A 279 -6.73 -28.95 -19.84
C ALA A 279 -5.66 -28.73 -20.91
N ASN A 280 -5.68 -27.59 -21.61
CA ASN A 280 -4.64 -27.26 -22.58
C ASN A 280 -3.27 -27.02 -21.91
N ALA A 281 -3.22 -26.22 -20.85
CA ALA A 281 -2.00 -25.95 -20.11
C ALA A 281 -1.35 -27.23 -19.55
N ARG A 282 -2.15 -28.21 -19.09
CA ARG A 282 -1.65 -29.49 -18.58
C ARG A 282 -1.02 -30.40 -19.64
N ARG A 283 -1.26 -30.15 -20.93
CA ARG A 283 -0.53 -30.85 -22.02
C ARG A 283 0.92 -30.41 -22.09
N LEU A 284 1.21 -29.17 -21.73
CA LEU A 284 2.56 -28.60 -21.66
C LEU A 284 3.19 -28.84 -20.28
N TYR A 285 2.40 -28.68 -19.21
CA TYR A 285 2.84 -28.78 -17.82
C TYR A 285 1.89 -29.68 -17.02
N PRO A 286 2.15 -31.01 -16.95
CA PRO A 286 1.20 -31.98 -16.37
C PRO A 286 0.76 -31.69 -14.92
N GLN A 287 1.60 -30.98 -14.15
CA GLN A 287 1.34 -30.62 -12.75
C GLN A 287 0.83 -29.17 -12.58
N ALA A 288 0.52 -28.46 -13.67
CA ALA A 288 0.02 -27.10 -13.56
C ALA A 288 -1.31 -27.05 -12.82
N THR A 289 -1.39 -26.11 -11.88
CA THR A 289 -2.56 -25.82 -11.06
C THR A 289 -3.31 -24.60 -11.57
N LEU A 290 -4.62 -24.55 -11.33
CA LEU A 290 -5.46 -23.40 -11.70
C LEU A 290 -6.17 -22.82 -10.48
N TRP A 291 -6.10 -21.51 -10.36
CA TRP A 291 -6.62 -20.73 -9.24
C TRP A 291 -7.54 -19.64 -9.75
N LEU A 292 -8.72 -19.49 -9.12
CA LEU A 292 -9.72 -18.52 -9.52
C LEU A 292 -10.01 -17.54 -8.37
N SER A 293 -9.99 -16.23 -8.65
CA SER A 293 -10.49 -15.21 -7.73
C SER A 293 -11.92 -14.82 -8.10
N PRO A 294 -12.81 -14.59 -7.12
CA PRO A 294 -14.08 -13.91 -7.36
C PRO A 294 -13.94 -12.37 -7.39
N GLN A 295 -12.75 -11.86 -7.71
CA GLN A 295 -12.47 -10.43 -7.88
C GLN A 295 -13.51 -9.79 -8.79
N GLY A 296 -14.19 -8.76 -8.27
CA GLY A 296 -15.23 -8.03 -9.00
C GLY A 296 -16.61 -8.72 -9.04
N PHE A 297 -16.75 -9.94 -8.51
CA PHE A 297 -18.05 -10.61 -8.44
C PHE A 297 -18.96 -9.91 -7.43
N LYS A 298 -20.20 -9.69 -7.89
CA LYS A 298 -21.27 -9.04 -7.13
C LYS A 298 -22.25 -10.10 -6.61
N SER A 299 -23.08 -9.74 -5.63
CA SER A 299 -23.96 -10.64 -4.85
C SER A 299 -24.42 -11.94 -5.56
N GLU A 300 -25.25 -11.86 -6.61
CA GLU A 300 -25.77 -13.06 -7.29
C GLU A 300 -24.66 -13.91 -7.94
N GLU A 301 -23.63 -13.27 -8.47
CA GLU A 301 -22.48 -13.95 -9.07
C GLU A 301 -21.56 -14.58 -8.00
N MET A 302 -21.41 -13.92 -6.84
CA MET A 302 -20.70 -14.46 -5.69
C MET A 302 -21.43 -15.70 -5.12
N ASP A 303 -22.75 -15.66 -5.02
CA ASP A 303 -23.56 -16.82 -4.62
C ASP A 303 -23.44 -17.96 -5.64
N ALA A 304 -23.47 -17.65 -6.93
CA ALA A 304 -23.23 -18.63 -7.99
C ALA A 304 -21.81 -19.22 -7.93
N PHE A 305 -20.81 -18.42 -7.57
CA PHE A 305 -19.43 -18.87 -7.36
C PHE A 305 -19.33 -19.88 -6.21
N PHE A 306 -19.93 -19.60 -5.06
CA PHE A 306 -19.98 -20.57 -3.96
C PHE A 306 -20.79 -21.83 -4.32
N GLY A 307 -21.87 -21.67 -5.08
CA GLY A 307 -22.63 -22.79 -5.63
C GLY A 307 -21.79 -23.69 -6.55
N PHE A 308 -21.00 -23.08 -7.44
CA PHE A 308 -20.03 -23.79 -8.28
C PHE A 308 -18.97 -24.53 -7.45
N LEU A 309 -18.35 -23.87 -6.47
CA LEU A 309 -17.36 -24.52 -5.59
C LEU A 309 -17.95 -25.70 -4.82
N SER A 310 -19.22 -25.65 -4.45
CA SER A 310 -19.92 -26.74 -3.75
C SER A 310 -20.02 -28.01 -4.59
N SER A 311 -19.97 -27.90 -5.94
CA SER A 311 -19.87 -29.07 -6.83
C SER A 311 -18.49 -29.73 -6.84
N GLN A 312 -17.49 -29.07 -6.26
CA GLN A 312 -16.13 -29.58 -6.07
C GLN A 312 -15.47 -30.12 -7.35
N PRO A 313 -15.36 -29.35 -8.44
CA PRO A 313 -14.68 -29.77 -9.66
C PRO A 313 -13.18 -30.03 -9.46
N ASP A 314 -12.70 -31.18 -9.94
CA ASP A 314 -11.32 -31.68 -9.76
C ASP A 314 -10.27 -30.96 -10.60
N TRP A 315 -10.68 -30.26 -11.66
CA TRP A 315 -9.73 -29.48 -12.47
C TRP A 315 -9.25 -28.22 -11.75
N LEU A 316 -10.07 -27.64 -10.86
CA LEU A 316 -9.74 -26.44 -10.08
C LEU A 316 -8.89 -26.82 -8.87
N THR A 317 -7.79 -26.11 -8.64
CA THR A 317 -6.90 -26.39 -7.51
C THR A 317 -7.28 -25.62 -6.26
N GLY A 318 -7.60 -24.33 -6.38
CA GLY A 318 -7.92 -23.48 -5.24
C GLY A 318 -8.49 -22.15 -5.67
N VAL A 319 -8.70 -21.27 -4.70
CA VAL A 319 -9.26 -19.93 -4.93
C VAL A 319 -8.32 -18.86 -4.40
N VAL A 320 -8.46 -17.65 -4.93
CA VAL A 320 -7.64 -16.50 -4.53
C VAL A 320 -8.52 -15.45 -3.85
N PHE A 321 -8.10 -14.98 -2.68
CA PHE A 321 -8.71 -13.84 -2.01
C PHE A 321 -7.83 -12.60 -2.20
N GLY A 322 -8.39 -11.49 -2.66
CA GLY A 322 -7.63 -10.28 -3.01
C GLY A 322 -8.51 -9.05 -3.20
N PRO A 323 -8.02 -8.00 -3.88
CA PRO A 323 -8.77 -6.77 -4.11
C PRO A 323 -10.12 -7.02 -4.77
N GLN A 324 -11.11 -6.19 -4.42
CA GLN A 324 -12.50 -6.29 -4.90
C GLN A 324 -13.23 -7.60 -4.55
N VAL A 325 -12.73 -8.39 -3.61
CA VAL A 325 -13.55 -9.38 -2.90
C VAL A 325 -14.19 -8.68 -1.71
N HIS A 326 -15.52 -8.55 -1.73
CA HIS A 326 -16.28 -7.71 -0.81
C HIS A 326 -16.61 -8.39 0.54
N LEU A 327 -16.08 -9.57 0.81
CA LEU A 327 -16.25 -10.28 2.09
C LEU A 327 -15.02 -10.09 2.97
N ASP A 328 -15.20 -10.17 4.30
CA ASP A 328 -14.07 -10.43 5.19
C ASP A 328 -13.45 -11.80 4.84
N LEU A 329 -12.14 -11.94 5.03
CA LEU A 329 -11.45 -13.18 4.64
C LEU A 329 -11.86 -14.38 5.49
N ALA A 330 -12.21 -14.18 6.77
CA ALA A 330 -12.72 -15.27 7.60
C ALA A 330 -14.09 -15.74 7.08
N ASP A 331 -14.99 -14.81 6.78
CA ASP A 331 -16.31 -15.11 6.18
C ASP A 331 -16.18 -15.79 4.81
N PHE A 332 -15.20 -15.35 4.00
CA PHE A 332 -14.88 -15.98 2.72
C PHE A 332 -14.39 -17.42 2.91
N ARG A 333 -13.48 -17.66 3.87
CA ARG A 333 -12.97 -18.99 4.19
C ARG A 333 -14.10 -19.93 4.64
N ASP A 334 -15.04 -19.45 5.44
CA ASP A 334 -16.17 -20.24 5.92
C ASP A 334 -17.10 -20.71 4.79
N LYS A 335 -17.20 -19.92 3.71
CA LYS A 335 -18.04 -20.24 2.54
C LYS A 335 -17.31 -21.11 1.49
N VAL A 336 -15.99 -21.09 1.44
CA VAL A 336 -15.21 -21.91 0.50
C VAL A 336 -15.07 -23.34 1.05
N PRO A 337 -15.38 -24.39 0.28
CA PRO A 337 -15.17 -25.78 0.71
C PRO A 337 -13.72 -26.05 1.14
N SER A 338 -13.52 -26.83 2.21
CA SER A 338 -12.20 -27.07 2.82
C SER A 338 -11.17 -27.71 1.88
N ARG A 339 -11.62 -28.45 0.86
CA ARG A 339 -10.73 -29.02 -0.17
C ARG A 339 -9.95 -27.95 -0.94
N TYR A 340 -10.53 -26.75 -1.08
CA TYR A 340 -9.94 -25.66 -1.85
C TYR A 340 -9.09 -24.80 -0.92
N PRO A 341 -7.75 -24.86 -1.03
CA PRO A 341 -6.90 -23.88 -0.39
C PRO A 341 -7.25 -22.47 -0.88
N ILE A 342 -7.10 -21.50 0.02
CA ILE A 342 -7.15 -20.08 -0.33
C ILE A 342 -5.72 -19.59 -0.43
N ARG A 343 -5.36 -19.05 -1.58
CA ARG A 343 -4.17 -18.21 -1.74
C ARG A 343 -4.56 -16.77 -1.40
N TYR A 344 -3.72 -16.10 -0.64
CA TYR A 344 -3.87 -14.67 -0.38
C TYR A 344 -3.17 -13.84 -1.48
N TYR A 345 -3.85 -12.83 -2.00
CA TYR A 345 -3.35 -11.85 -2.95
C TYR A 345 -3.49 -10.43 -2.36
N PRO A 346 -2.74 -10.10 -1.29
CA PRO A 346 -2.88 -8.81 -0.60
C PRO A 346 -2.29 -7.65 -1.41
N ASP A 347 -3.00 -6.54 -1.47
CA ASP A 347 -2.46 -5.26 -1.96
C ASP A 347 -1.48 -4.66 -0.95
N ILE A 348 -0.20 -4.56 -1.34
CA ILE A 348 0.86 -4.00 -0.49
C ILE A 348 1.43 -2.68 -1.03
N THR A 349 0.82 -2.16 -2.10
CA THR A 349 1.45 -1.17 -3.00
C THR A 349 0.69 0.14 -3.08
N HIS A 350 -0.60 0.14 -2.74
CA HIS A 350 -1.46 1.31 -2.81
C HIS A 350 -1.78 1.90 -1.42
N THR A 351 -1.91 3.23 -1.37
CA THR A 351 -2.23 3.97 -0.12
C THR A 351 -3.72 4.31 0.04
N ARG A 352 -4.48 4.38 -1.05
CA ARG A 352 -5.91 4.71 -1.08
C ARG A 352 -6.60 4.01 -2.26
N HIS A 353 -7.93 3.92 -2.24
CA HIS A 353 -8.71 3.22 -3.27
C HIS A 353 -8.11 1.85 -3.58
N CYS A 354 -7.93 1.08 -2.52
CA CYS A 354 -7.23 -0.21 -2.52
C CYS A 354 -7.80 -1.10 -1.42
N GLN A 355 -7.35 -2.35 -1.39
CA GLN A 355 -7.82 -3.34 -0.41
C GLN A 355 -7.50 -2.93 1.04
N TYR A 356 -6.34 -2.32 1.27
CA TYR A 356 -5.84 -1.95 2.59
C TYR A 356 -5.33 -0.49 2.60
N PRO A 357 -6.23 0.51 2.62
CA PRO A 357 -5.83 1.91 2.61
C PRO A 357 -5.00 2.26 3.86
N VAL A 358 -4.19 3.33 3.79
CA VAL A 358 -3.57 3.85 5.02
C VAL A 358 -4.67 4.46 5.90
N PRO A 359 -4.78 4.03 7.17
CA PRO A 359 -5.85 4.48 8.05
C PRO A 359 -5.80 5.98 8.28
N ASP A 360 -6.97 6.64 8.17
CA ASP A 360 -7.12 8.05 8.54
C ASP A 360 -6.05 8.95 7.92
N TRP A 361 -5.81 8.77 6.61
CA TRP A 361 -4.73 9.47 5.92
C TRP A 361 -5.07 10.95 5.70
N ASP A 362 -4.19 11.84 6.12
CA ASP A 362 -4.38 13.30 5.99
C ASP A 362 -4.54 13.73 4.52
N LEU A 363 -5.49 14.63 4.26
CA LEU A 363 -5.80 15.13 2.91
C LEU A 363 -4.56 15.68 2.20
N ALA A 364 -3.67 16.37 2.91
CA ALA A 364 -2.50 16.97 2.29
C ALA A 364 -1.59 15.90 1.68
N PHE A 365 -1.38 14.78 2.38
CA PHE A 365 -0.64 13.64 1.82
C PHE A 365 -1.39 12.99 0.67
N ALA A 366 -2.70 12.78 0.82
CA ALA A 366 -3.51 12.18 -0.23
C ALA A 366 -3.44 13.00 -1.53
N LEU A 367 -3.45 14.33 -1.44
CA LEU A 367 -3.34 15.22 -2.60
C LEU A 367 -1.94 15.21 -3.21
N THR A 368 -0.88 15.30 -2.40
CA THR A 368 0.48 15.50 -2.93
C THR A 368 1.22 14.21 -3.27
N GLN A 369 0.87 13.08 -2.65
CA GLN A 369 1.55 11.78 -2.84
C GLN A 369 0.73 10.78 -3.66
N GLY A 370 -0.59 10.97 -3.76
CA GLY A 370 -1.45 10.14 -4.59
C GLY A 370 -1.56 8.68 -4.12
N ARG A 371 -1.77 7.76 -5.07
CA ARG A 371 -2.13 6.36 -4.79
C ARG A 371 -0.93 5.40 -4.68
N GLU A 372 0.15 5.68 -5.39
CA GLU A 372 1.33 4.80 -5.53
C GLU A 372 2.65 5.51 -5.14
N PRO A 373 2.73 6.19 -3.97
CA PRO A 373 4.00 6.75 -3.50
C PRO A 373 4.91 5.67 -2.89
N THR A 374 6.18 6.01 -2.64
CA THR A 374 7.06 5.22 -1.76
C THR A 374 6.40 5.03 -0.40
N CYS A 375 6.07 3.78 -0.03
CA CYS A 375 5.12 3.48 1.05
C CYS A 375 5.59 2.37 2.01
N PRO A 376 6.76 2.52 2.68
CA PRO A 376 7.09 1.62 3.78
C PRO A 376 6.01 1.72 4.88
N ARG A 377 5.31 0.61 5.12
CA ARG A 377 4.28 0.46 6.18
C ARG A 377 4.51 -0.82 7.00
N PRO A 378 5.72 -1.02 7.55
CA PRO A 378 6.08 -2.27 8.20
C PRO A 378 5.10 -2.75 9.30
N GLU A 379 4.61 -1.87 10.18
CA GLU A 379 3.68 -2.24 11.24
C GLU A 379 2.28 -2.52 10.70
N GLY A 380 1.79 -1.70 9.77
CA GLY A 380 0.51 -1.92 9.09
C GLY A 380 0.48 -3.23 8.31
N MET A 381 1.56 -3.55 7.59
CA MET A 381 1.69 -4.81 6.84
C MET A 381 1.77 -6.01 7.77
N ALA A 382 2.49 -5.91 8.89
CA ALA A 382 2.51 -6.96 9.92
C ALA A 382 1.11 -7.19 10.50
N ASN A 383 0.37 -6.13 10.83
CA ASN A 383 -1.00 -6.24 11.33
C ASN A 383 -1.94 -6.93 10.32
N ILE A 384 -1.87 -6.55 9.03
CA ILE A 384 -2.66 -7.19 7.96
C ILE A 384 -2.34 -8.69 7.88
N LEU A 385 -1.06 -9.06 7.87
CA LEU A 385 -0.61 -10.44 7.82
C LEU A 385 -1.15 -11.25 9.01
N TRP A 386 -0.94 -10.78 10.24
CA TRP A 386 -1.35 -11.50 11.45
C TRP A 386 -2.86 -11.68 11.56
N ARG A 387 -3.64 -10.73 11.04
CA ARG A 387 -5.11 -10.81 11.06
C ARG A 387 -5.66 -11.76 10.00
N LEU A 388 -5.08 -11.76 8.80
CA LEU A 388 -5.74 -12.32 7.62
C LEU A 388 -5.06 -13.57 7.07
N GLN A 389 -3.72 -13.64 7.07
CA GLN A 389 -2.99 -14.79 6.53
C GLN A 389 -3.26 -16.14 7.23
N PRO A 390 -3.67 -16.23 8.52
CA PRO A 390 -4.06 -17.50 9.14
C PRO A 390 -5.20 -18.25 8.44
N HIS A 391 -6.01 -17.58 7.61
CA HIS A 391 -7.11 -18.20 6.87
C HIS A 391 -6.68 -18.77 5.50
N THR A 392 -5.39 -18.73 5.17
CA THR A 392 -4.85 -19.03 3.83
C THR A 392 -3.65 -19.97 3.90
N ILE A 393 -3.21 -20.48 2.75
CA ILE A 393 -1.97 -21.26 2.65
C ILE A 393 -0.71 -20.37 2.55
N GLY A 394 -0.89 -19.05 2.70
CA GLY A 394 0.14 -18.05 2.46
C GLY A 394 -0.23 -17.09 1.33
N ALA A 395 0.74 -16.29 0.91
CA ALA A 395 0.49 -15.12 0.07
C ALA A 395 1.41 -15.07 -1.14
N ILE A 396 0.87 -14.57 -2.26
CA ILE A 396 1.65 -13.91 -3.30
C ILE A 396 1.15 -12.47 -3.34
N CYS A 397 1.96 -11.51 -2.90
CA CYS A 397 1.51 -10.12 -2.73
C CYS A 397 1.31 -9.43 -4.07
N TYR A 398 0.25 -8.63 -4.19
CA TYR A 398 0.01 -7.74 -5.32
C TYR A 398 0.91 -6.51 -5.20
N SER A 399 1.74 -6.27 -6.21
CA SER A 399 2.69 -5.16 -6.26
C SER A 399 2.73 -4.51 -7.65
N GLU A 400 2.77 -3.17 -7.67
CA GLU A 400 2.84 -2.36 -8.89
C GLU A 400 4.21 -1.67 -9.06
N GLY A 401 5.25 -2.15 -8.37
CA GLY A 401 6.58 -1.58 -8.48
C GLY A 401 7.50 -1.93 -7.33
N CYS A 402 8.59 -1.17 -7.21
CA CYS A 402 9.55 -1.29 -6.11
C CYS A 402 9.36 -0.23 -5.02
N HIS A 403 8.28 0.56 -5.08
CA HIS A 403 7.96 1.57 -4.05
C HIS A 403 7.41 0.96 -2.74
N ASP A 404 7.10 -0.33 -2.77
CA ASP A 404 6.64 -1.18 -1.66
C ASP A 404 7.71 -2.21 -1.23
N ASP A 405 8.99 -2.02 -1.61
CA ASP A 405 10.04 -3.03 -1.42
C ASP A 405 10.25 -3.46 0.04
N VAL A 406 10.21 -2.50 0.96
CA VAL A 406 10.27 -2.77 2.40
C VAL A 406 9.09 -3.65 2.84
N ASN A 407 7.90 -3.42 2.28
CA ASN A 407 6.73 -4.24 2.57
C ASN A 407 6.97 -5.68 2.10
N LYS A 408 7.56 -5.90 0.92
CA LYS A 408 7.91 -7.25 0.45
C LYS A 408 8.84 -7.98 1.41
N ALA A 409 9.85 -7.29 1.95
CA ALA A 409 10.76 -7.88 2.94
C ALA A 409 10.04 -8.27 4.24
N VAL A 410 9.16 -7.40 4.74
CA VAL A 410 8.32 -7.68 5.93
C VAL A 410 7.40 -8.87 5.68
N TRP A 411 6.69 -8.91 4.55
CA TRP A 411 5.81 -10.03 4.19
C TRP A 411 6.57 -11.34 4.05
N SER A 412 7.73 -11.35 3.40
CA SER A 412 8.55 -12.55 3.26
C SER A 412 9.06 -13.07 4.61
N ALA A 413 9.57 -12.17 5.47
CA ALA A 413 10.10 -12.55 6.77
C ALA A 413 9.01 -13.03 7.74
N LEU A 414 7.87 -12.34 7.81
CA LEU A 414 6.77 -12.71 8.70
C LEU A 414 6.00 -13.93 8.19
N SER A 415 5.98 -14.18 6.87
CA SER A 415 5.46 -15.45 6.33
C SER A 415 6.41 -16.64 6.57
N TRP A 416 7.69 -16.37 6.87
CA TRP A 416 8.60 -17.39 7.35
C TRP A 416 8.40 -17.65 8.84
N ASP A 417 8.43 -16.58 9.65
CA ASP A 417 8.24 -16.62 11.09
C ASP A 417 7.27 -15.51 11.54
N PRO A 418 6.00 -15.83 11.85
CA PRO A 418 5.03 -14.83 12.28
C PRO A 418 5.34 -14.18 13.62
N GLN A 419 6.25 -14.76 14.42
CA GLN A 419 6.66 -14.20 15.71
C GLN A 419 7.90 -13.31 15.59
N ALA A 420 8.47 -13.16 14.39
CA ALA A 420 9.63 -12.31 14.19
C ALA A 420 9.30 -10.84 14.52
N SER A 421 10.24 -10.18 15.20
CA SER A 421 10.13 -8.77 15.53
C SER A 421 10.25 -7.91 14.27
N VAL A 422 9.26 -7.04 14.02
CA VAL A 422 9.24 -6.14 12.86
C VAL A 422 10.51 -5.27 12.82
N ILE A 423 10.95 -4.72 13.96
CA ILE A 423 12.18 -3.90 13.99
C ILE A 423 13.42 -4.74 13.66
N GLU A 424 13.51 -6.00 14.07
CA GLU A 424 14.63 -6.88 13.70
C GLU A 424 14.63 -7.19 12.21
N VAL A 425 13.44 -7.39 11.61
CA VAL A 425 13.31 -7.54 10.16
C VAL A 425 13.81 -6.30 9.43
N LEU A 426 13.51 -5.09 9.92
CA LEU A 426 14.01 -3.85 9.34
C LEU A 426 15.51 -3.65 9.54
N ARG A 427 16.08 -4.12 10.66
CA ARG A 427 17.52 -4.15 10.89
C ARG A 427 18.22 -5.09 9.92
N ASP A 428 17.66 -6.29 9.69
CA ASP A 428 18.14 -7.22 8.67
C ASP A 428 18.07 -6.60 7.26
N TYR A 429 17.00 -5.85 6.96
CA TYR A 429 16.87 -5.08 5.71
C TYR A 429 17.96 -4.03 5.57
N ALA A 430 18.17 -3.20 6.61
CA ALA A 430 19.17 -2.16 6.61
C ALA A 430 20.59 -2.74 6.47
N ARG A 431 20.92 -3.79 7.22
CA ARG A 431 22.22 -4.46 7.15
C ARG A 431 22.49 -5.06 5.78
N PHE A 432 21.49 -5.73 5.20
CA PHE A 432 21.66 -6.43 3.93
C PHE A 432 21.71 -5.49 2.72
N PHE A 433 20.91 -4.42 2.72
CA PHE A 433 20.76 -3.55 1.56
C PHE A 433 21.42 -2.19 1.67
N ILE A 434 21.72 -1.69 2.86
CA ILE A 434 22.16 -0.31 3.10
C ILE A 434 23.62 -0.30 3.55
N ASP A 435 23.86 -0.46 4.85
CA ASP A 435 25.20 -0.49 5.46
C ASP A 435 25.05 -0.93 6.93
N GLU A 436 26.03 -1.68 7.45
CA GLU A 436 26.06 -2.08 8.86
C GLU A 436 25.94 -0.88 9.82
N LYS A 437 26.66 0.22 9.54
CA LYS A 437 26.71 1.40 10.43
C LYS A 437 25.37 2.12 10.50
N LEU A 438 24.51 1.92 9.51
CA LEU A 438 23.19 2.54 9.42
C LEU A 438 22.06 1.58 9.81
N THR A 439 22.37 0.38 10.29
CA THR A 439 21.38 -0.65 10.65
C THR A 439 20.26 -0.12 11.53
N ASP A 440 20.60 0.45 12.68
CA ASP A 440 19.62 0.99 13.63
C ASP A 440 18.96 2.30 13.14
N PRO A 441 19.72 3.34 12.72
CA PRO A 441 19.13 4.58 12.24
C PRO A 441 18.16 4.40 11.08
N PHE A 442 18.52 3.56 10.10
CA PHE A 442 17.69 3.35 8.92
C PHE A 442 16.42 2.56 9.25
N ALA A 443 16.53 1.50 10.06
CA ALA A 443 15.38 0.72 10.51
C ALA A 443 14.38 1.59 11.31
N GLN A 444 14.86 2.44 12.21
CA GLN A 444 14.03 3.40 12.93
C GLN A 444 13.43 4.48 12.01
N GLY A 445 14.20 4.93 11.02
CA GLY A 445 13.73 5.87 9.99
C GLY A 445 12.56 5.31 9.18
N LEU A 446 12.58 4.03 8.82
CA LEU A 446 11.46 3.38 8.12
C LEU A 446 10.18 3.36 8.97
N LEU A 447 10.28 3.04 10.27
CA LEU A 447 9.13 3.13 11.19
C LEU A 447 8.65 4.58 11.36
N ALA A 448 9.57 5.54 11.38
CA ALA A 448 9.23 6.96 11.48
C ALA A 448 8.47 7.46 10.23
N LEU A 449 8.82 6.98 9.04
CA LEU A 449 8.07 7.26 7.80
C LEU A 449 6.63 6.72 7.82
N GLU A 450 6.40 5.57 8.43
CA GLU A 450 5.04 5.07 8.64
C GLU A 450 4.27 5.97 9.62
N ARG A 451 4.90 6.38 10.73
CA ARG A 451 4.31 7.31 11.72
C ARG A 451 4.04 8.71 11.16
N ASN A 452 4.80 9.18 10.17
CA ASN A 452 4.52 10.46 9.51
C ASN A 452 3.10 10.52 8.93
N TRP A 453 2.55 9.38 8.48
CA TRP A 453 1.21 9.27 7.91
C TRP A 453 0.09 9.07 8.94
N GLN A 454 0.40 9.05 10.24
CA GLN A 454 -0.58 8.86 11.29
C GLN A 454 -1.03 10.21 11.86
N GLY A 455 -2.35 10.46 11.84
CA GLY A 455 -2.96 11.66 12.40
C GLY A 455 -2.85 12.90 11.51
N ALA A 456 -3.30 14.05 12.05
CA ALA A 456 -3.34 15.32 11.33
C ALA A 456 -1.92 15.85 11.05
N LEU A 457 -1.61 16.14 9.78
CA LEU A 457 -0.27 16.56 9.35
C LEU A 457 0.13 17.92 9.92
N LEU A 458 -0.84 18.84 10.02
CA LEU A 458 -0.60 20.21 10.50
C LEU A 458 0.10 20.21 11.86
N THR A 459 -0.31 19.32 12.77
CA THR A 459 0.23 19.22 14.14
C THR A 459 1.31 18.12 14.30
N ASN A 460 1.61 17.34 13.25
CA ASN A 460 2.59 16.26 13.33
C ASN A 460 4.03 16.78 13.23
N GLU A 461 4.62 17.20 14.35
CA GLU A 461 5.99 17.72 14.41
C GLU A 461 7.06 16.64 14.11
N GLY A 462 6.73 15.37 14.34
CA GLY A 462 7.64 14.24 14.12
C GLY A 462 8.16 14.14 12.68
N VAL A 463 7.41 14.67 11.70
CA VAL A 463 7.81 14.72 10.29
C VAL A 463 9.16 15.41 10.08
N TYR A 464 9.44 16.49 10.81
CA TYR A 464 10.72 17.20 10.66
C TYR A 464 11.86 16.45 11.33
N SER A 465 11.62 15.78 12.46
CA SER A 465 12.62 14.89 13.08
C SER A 465 12.95 13.73 12.15
N THR A 466 11.95 13.12 11.51
CA THR A 466 12.15 12.07 10.50
C THR A 466 13.03 12.57 9.36
N LEU A 467 12.73 13.74 8.77
CA LEU A 467 13.58 14.33 7.72
C LEU A 467 15.01 14.57 8.23
N GLN A 468 15.17 15.13 9.41
CA GLN A 468 16.49 15.41 9.98
C GLN A 468 17.33 14.12 10.09
N SER A 469 16.76 13.03 10.60
CA SER A 469 17.46 11.75 10.69
C SER A 469 17.89 11.21 9.31
N PHE A 470 17.05 11.35 8.28
CA PHE A 470 17.42 10.97 6.92
C PHE A 470 18.50 11.89 6.31
N GLN A 471 18.46 13.20 6.61
CA GLN A 471 19.50 14.14 6.18
C GLN A 471 20.86 13.84 6.81
N GLU A 472 20.88 13.46 8.10
CA GLU A 472 22.10 13.05 8.78
C GLU A 472 22.68 11.78 8.16
N MET A 473 21.84 10.78 7.87
CA MET A 473 22.27 9.58 7.15
C MET A 473 22.77 9.90 5.74
N GLU A 474 22.07 10.77 5.00
CA GLU A 474 22.44 11.19 3.65
C GLU A 474 23.78 11.93 3.63
N GLN A 475 24.06 12.79 4.61
CA GLN A 475 25.33 13.50 4.75
C GLN A 475 26.49 12.57 5.12
N ALA A 476 26.22 11.53 5.91
CA ALA A 476 27.21 10.54 6.31
C ALA A 476 27.47 9.46 5.24
N ALA A 477 26.60 9.36 4.22
CA ALA A 477 26.67 8.34 3.19
C ALA A 477 27.83 8.58 2.21
N ASP A 478 28.49 7.49 1.81
CA ASP A 478 29.49 7.53 0.76
C ASP A 478 28.84 7.57 -0.65
N PRO A 479 29.61 7.87 -1.71
CA PRO A 479 29.07 7.94 -3.08
C PRO A 479 28.46 6.64 -3.63
N HIS A 480 28.82 5.47 -3.08
CA HIS A 480 28.21 4.20 -3.48
C HIS A 480 26.81 4.09 -2.88
N LEU A 481 26.67 4.36 -1.58
CA LEU A 481 25.38 4.35 -0.91
C LEU A 481 24.42 5.41 -1.46
N LEU A 482 24.92 6.59 -1.84
CA LEU A 482 24.11 7.63 -2.47
C LEU A 482 23.54 7.25 -3.85
N LYS A 483 24.04 6.17 -4.48
CA LYS A 483 23.49 5.59 -5.73
C LYS A 483 22.54 4.42 -5.49
N ASN A 484 22.38 4.00 -4.24
CA ASN A 484 21.51 2.89 -3.89
C ASN A 484 20.06 3.36 -3.83
N TRP A 485 19.22 2.86 -4.73
CA TRP A 485 17.82 3.24 -4.82
C TRP A 485 17.03 2.91 -3.53
N ARG A 486 17.41 1.85 -2.80
CA ARG A 486 16.78 1.50 -1.51
C ARG A 486 17.08 2.51 -0.43
N PHE A 487 18.21 3.20 -0.52
CA PHE A 487 18.55 4.33 0.36
C PHE A 487 17.86 5.62 -0.09
N GLN A 488 17.85 5.88 -1.41
CA GLN A 488 17.25 7.07 -1.99
C GLN A 488 15.72 7.16 -1.78
N GLN A 489 15.00 6.04 -1.90
CA GLN A 489 13.54 6.03 -1.81
C GLN A 489 13.00 6.57 -0.46
N PRO A 490 13.43 6.06 0.71
CA PRO A 490 13.02 6.62 2.00
C PRO A 490 13.42 8.08 2.21
N ILE A 491 14.59 8.51 1.70
CA ILE A 491 15.01 9.91 1.77
C ILE A 491 14.08 10.80 0.94
N PHE A 492 13.82 10.40 -0.31
CA PHE A 492 12.86 11.08 -1.19
C PHE A 492 11.51 11.24 -0.50
N ARG A 493 11.02 10.16 0.11
CA ARG A 493 9.77 10.17 0.87
C ARG A 493 9.80 11.12 2.08
N ALA A 494 10.89 11.13 2.86
CA ALA A 494 11.05 12.04 4.00
C ALA A 494 11.02 13.52 3.58
N TYR A 495 11.67 13.86 2.46
CA TYR A 495 11.61 15.22 1.90
C TYR A 495 10.21 15.59 1.44
N CYS A 496 9.50 14.69 0.73
CA CYS A 496 8.11 14.92 0.31
C CYS A 496 7.18 15.16 1.50
N ASP A 497 7.33 14.37 2.57
CA ASP A 497 6.50 14.52 3.77
C ASP A 497 6.70 15.88 4.44
N ALA A 498 7.95 16.27 4.68
CA ALA A 498 8.31 17.53 5.30
C ALA A 498 7.96 18.74 4.42
N TYR A 499 8.14 18.64 3.11
CA TYR A 499 7.76 19.69 2.17
C TYR A 499 6.24 19.92 2.15
N THR A 500 5.46 18.83 2.13
CA THR A 500 3.99 18.89 2.19
C THR A 500 3.54 19.56 3.48
N ARG A 501 4.12 19.17 4.63
CA ARG A 501 3.79 19.80 5.92
C ARG A 501 4.12 21.29 5.97
N LEU A 502 5.31 21.67 5.49
CA LEU A 502 5.74 23.07 5.46
C LEU A 502 4.79 23.93 4.60
N ARG A 503 4.37 23.41 3.45
CA ARG A 503 3.37 24.06 2.59
C ARG A 503 2.01 24.14 3.28
N LEU A 504 1.55 23.06 3.92
CA LEU A 504 0.27 23.03 4.62
C LEU A 504 0.22 24.15 5.67
N ILE A 505 1.23 24.26 6.53
CA ILE A 505 1.33 25.33 7.54
C ILE A 505 1.27 26.72 6.89
N HIS A 506 2.06 26.92 5.82
CA HIS A 506 2.11 28.20 5.12
C HIS A 506 0.76 28.57 4.50
N GLU A 507 0.14 27.64 3.77
CA GLU A 507 -1.10 27.85 3.04
C GLU A 507 -2.31 27.99 3.98
N THR A 508 -2.35 27.24 5.09
CA THR A 508 -3.35 27.45 6.15
C THR A 508 -3.25 28.85 6.74
N SER A 509 -2.03 29.33 7.04
CA SER A 509 -1.84 30.70 7.56
C SER A 509 -2.25 31.79 6.56
N LEU A 510 -2.01 31.57 5.25
CA LEU A 510 -2.47 32.49 4.21
C LEU A 510 -3.99 32.50 4.08
N GLU A 511 -4.64 31.35 4.21
CA GLU A 511 -6.11 31.28 4.23
C GLU A 511 -6.68 32.06 5.42
N GLU A 512 -6.13 31.89 6.62
CA GLU A 512 -6.57 32.63 7.81
C GLU A 512 -6.41 34.14 7.65
N GLN A 513 -5.25 34.61 7.17
CA GLN A 513 -5.01 36.03 6.86
C GLN A 513 -5.98 36.56 5.79
N ALA A 514 -6.33 35.74 4.79
CA ALA A 514 -7.29 36.13 3.76
C ALA A 514 -8.70 36.25 4.36
N LEU A 515 -9.10 35.34 5.26
CA LEU A 515 -10.36 35.42 5.98
C LEU A 515 -10.40 36.65 6.91
N ASP A 516 -9.30 37.02 7.56
CA ASP A 516 -9.19 38.27 8.33
C ASP A 516 -9.44 39.50 7.47
N ALA A 517 -8.86 39.57 6.28
CA ALA A 517 -9.12 40.67 5.34
C ALA A 517 -10.62 40.74 4.95
N LEU A 518 -11.29 39.59 4.78
CA LEU A 518 -12.73 39.56 4.54
C LEU A 518 -13.57 40.05 5.72
N ARG A 519 -13.11 39.86 6.97
CA ARG A 519 -13.82 40.35 8.17
C ARG A 519 -13.88 41.89 8.21
N GLU A 520 -12.96 42.57 7.54
CA GLU A 520 -12.93 44.03 7.44
C GLU A 520 -13.80 44.59 6.30
N ALA A 521 -14.54 43.74 5.58
CA ALA A 521 -15.33 44.14 4.42
C ALA A 521 -16.41 45.19 4.73
N GLU A 522 -17.02 45.16 5.93
CA GLU A 522 -18.00 46.17 6.34
C GLU A 522 -17.38 47.58 6.50
N PHE A 523 -16.09 47.66 6.82
CA PHE A 523 -15.37 48.92 7.02
C PHE A 523 -14.73 49.43 5.73
N LYS A 524 -14.08 48.54 4.95
CA LYS A 524 -13.30 48.91 3.75
C LYS A 524 -14.06 48.75 2.43
N GLY A 525 -15.22 48.08 2.45
CA GLY A 525 -15.98 47.69 1.25
C GLY A 525 -15.63 46.28 0.75
N ALA A 526 -16.63 45.56 0.26
CA ALA A 526 -16.51 44.15 -0.10
C ALA A 526 -15.47 43.88 -1.20
N CYS A 527 -15.40 44.72 -2.24
CA CYS A 527 -14.44 44.55 -3.34
C CYS A 527 -12.99 44.71 -2.87
N THR A 528 -12.70 45.72 -2.05
CA THR A 528 -11.35 45.98 -1.52
C THR A 528 -10.90 44.83 -0.61
N ALA A 529 -11.78 44.34 0.27
CA ALA A 529 -11.48 43.19 1.11
C ALA A 529 -11.18 41.92 0.29
N MET A 530 -11.96 41.64 -0.77
CA MET A 530 -11.69 40.51 -1.67
C MET A 530 -10.36 40.67 -2.43
N ASP A 531 -10.00 41.87 -2.87
CA ASP A 531 -8.73 42.12 -3.56
C ASP A 531 -7.52 41.95 -2.61
N GLU A 532 -7.63 42.36 -1.35
CA GLU A 532 -6.62 42.11 -0.31
C GLU A 532 -6.49 40.61 -0.01
N ALA A 533 -7.62 39.92 0.21
CA ALA A 533 -7.66 38.48 0.43
C ALA A 533 -7.05 37.69 -0.75
N GLU A 534 -7.38 38.05 -1.99
CA GLU A 534 -6.84 37.40 -3.18
C GLU A 534 -5.32 37.58 -3.30
N LYS A 535 -4.79 38.78 -3.04
CA LYS A 535 -3.34 39.03 -3.00
C LYS A 535 -2.64 38.20 -1.93
N ILE A 536 -3.26 38.03 -0.76
CA ILE A 536 -2.72 37.19 0.32
C ILE A 536 -2.65 35.73 -0.15
N LEU A 537 -3.74 35.21 -0.72
CA LEU A 537 -3.80 33.82 -1.22
C LEU A 537 -2.79 33.56 -2.36
N ASP A 538 -2.51 34.54 -3.20
CA ASP A 538 -1.54 34.43 -4.30
C ASP A 538 -0.09 34.31 -3.82
N ARG A 539 0.20 34.61 -2.54
CA ARG A 539 1.53 34.41 -1.93
C ARG A 539 1.95 32.95 -1.90
N ALA A 540 1.01 32.00 -1.89
CA ALA A 540 1.35 30.58 -1.98
C ALA A 540 2.10 30.22 -3.28
N VAL A 541 1.92 30.99 -4.35
CA VAL A 541 2.63 30.80 -5.64
C VAL A 541 3.73 31.84 -5.84
N THR A 542 3.52 33.09 -5.42
CA THR A 542 4.49 34.18 -5.65
C THR A 542 5.61 34.21 -4.61
N ALA A 543 5.38 33.68 -3.40
CA ALA A 543 6.35 33.59 -2.31
C ALA A 543 6.41 32.17 -1.69
N PRO A 544 6.68 31.12 -2.48
CA PRO A 544 6.63 29.74 -2.01
C PRO A 544 7.76 29.43 -1.01
N VAL A 545 7.40 28.65 0.00
CA VAL A 545 8.29 28.13 1.05
C VAL A 545 9.02 26.86 0.61
N GLY A 546 10.12 26.50 1.30
CA GLY A 546 10.76 25.19 1.14
C GLY A 546 11.46 24.93 -0.21
N ARG A 547 11.84 25.97 -0.96
CA ARG A 547 12.43 25.83 -2.31
C ARG A 547 13.60 24.86 -2.38
N ALA A 548 14.49 24.86 -1.38
CA ALA A 548 15.63 23.94 -1.33
C ALA A 548 15.20 22.48 -1.21
N TRP A 549 14.18 22.17 -0.39
CA TRP A 549 13.62 20.82 -0.28
C TRP A 549 12.93 20.41 -1.57
N ARG A 550 12.16 21.31 -2.19
CA ARG A 550 11.57 21.06 -3.50
C ARG A 550 12.63 20.72 -4.55
N THR A 551 13.72 21.48 -4.63
CA THR A 551 14.84 21.16 -5.52
C THR A 551 15.44 19.79 -5.21
N ARG A 552 15.63 19.46 -3.92
CA ARG A 552 16.18 18.15 -3.54
C ARG A 552 15.25 16.99 -3.91
N ILE A 553 13.94 17.15 -3.78
CA ILE A 553 12.93 16.16 -4.22
C ILE A 553 13.12 15.85 -5.72
N PHE A 554 13.22 16.86 -6.57
CA PHE A 554 13.43 16.66 -8.02
C PHE A 554 14.80 16.02 -8.33
N GLN A 555 15.86 16.35 -7.59
CA GLN A 555 17.16 15.70 -7.75
C GLN A 555 17.13 14.21 -7.37
N LEU A 556 16.42 13.87 -6.28
CA LEU A 556 16.24 12.49 -5.85
C LEU A 556 15.35 11.72 -6.83
N ALA A 557 14.31 12.34 -7.36
CA ALA A 557 13.48 11.73 -8.39
C ALA A 557 14.28 11.40 -9.66
N GLU A 558 15.15 12.30 -10.10
CA GLU A 558 16.07 12.03 -11.22
C GLU A 558 16.99 10.86 -10.88
N ALA A 559 17.58 10.82 -9.68
CA ALA A 559 18.44 9.72 -9.27
C ALA A 559 17.71 8.36 -9.23
N LEU A 560 16.46 8.34 -8.77
CA LEU A 560 15.61 7.16 -8.79
C LEU A 560 15.26 6.74 -10.23
N TYR A 561 14.98 7.69 -11.12
CA TYR A 561 14.75 7.38 -12.53
C TYR A 561 16.00 6.76 -13.19
N GLN A 562 17.19 7.27 -12.91
CA GLN A 562 18.43 6.73 -13.49
C GLN A 562 18.83 5.35 -12.92
N THR A 563 18.37 4.98 -11.72
CA THR A 563 18.76 3.72 -11.07
C THR A 563 17.75 2.60 -11.23
N ILE A 564 16.46 2.92 -11.22
CA ILE A 564 15.35 1.96 -11.23
C ILE A 564 14.19 2.38 -12.14
N HIS A 565 14.37 3.40 -12.98
CA HIS A 565 13.33 3.92 -13.87
C HIS A 565 12.04 4.29 -13.13
N HIS A 566 12.15 4.88 -11.94
CA HIS A 566 10.98 5.34 -11.17
C HIS A 566 10.32 6.55 -11.85
N LYS A 567 9.16 6.32 -12.47
CA LYS A 567 8.36 7.26 -13.26
C LYS A 567 7.52 8.17 -12.35
N LEU A 568 8.19 9.12 -11.69
CA LEU A 568 7.59 10.02 -10.70
C LEU A 568 6.87 11.26 -11.31
N SER A 569 6.88 11.41 -12.63
CA SER A 569 6.20 12.49 -13.38
C SER A 569 5.79 11.99 -14.77
N VAL A 570 4.63 12.43 -15.24
CA VAL A 570 4.12 12.19 -16.60
C VAL A 570 5.01 12.89 -17.63
N SER A 571 5.32 14.17 -17.40
CA SER A 571 6.02 15.01 -18.38
C SER A 571 7.52 14.71 -18.46
N LEU A 572 8.15 14.39 -17.32
CA LEU A 572 9.59 14.14 -17.26
C LEU A 572 9.97 12.68 -17.50
N TYR A 573 9.14 11.74 -17.01
CA TYR A 573 9.49 10.32 -16.94
C TYR A 573 8.42 9.41 -17.59
N HIS A 574 7.53 9.99 -18.40
CA HIS A 574 6.51 9.28 -19.17
C HIS A 574 5.68 8.30 -18.33
N ALA A 575 5.38 8.67 -17.08
CA ALA A 575 4.39 7.97 -16.28
C ALA A 575 3.01 8.01 -16.96
N GLN A 576 2.15 7.03 -16.69
CA GLN A 576 0.89 6.91 -17.43
C GLN A 576 -0.08 8.08 -17.16
N HIS A 577 -0.20 8.49 -15.90
CA HIS A 577 -0.95 9.67 -15.45
C HIS A 577 -0.63 9.95 -13.96
N VAL A 578 -1.04 11.12 -13.44
CA VAL A 578 -0.82 11.55 -12.05
C VAL A 578 -1.30 10.50 -11.04
N GLY A 579 -2.44 9.84 -11.31
CA GLY A 579 -3.00 8.77 -10.48
C GLY A 579 -2.16 7.49 -10.37
N ARG A 580 -1.12 7.31 -11.19
CA ARG A 580 -0.24 6.12 -11.23
C ARG A 580 1.18 6.43 -10.75
N GLY A 581 1.26 7.03 -9.56
CA GLY A 581 2.51 7.28 -8.85
C GLY A 581 3.32 8.48 -9.35
N ALA A 582 2.82 9.25 -10.32
CA ALA A 582 3.48 10.43 -10.89
C ALA A 582 3.29 11.69 -10.03
N HIS A 583 3.59 11.58 -8.75
CA HIS A 583 3.18 12.54 -7.73
C HIS A 583 4.06 13.81 -7.67
N LEU A 584 5.13 13.91 -8.47
CA LEU A 584 5.79 15.22 -8.69
C LEU A 584 4.85 16.22 -9.35
N ASP A 585 3.92 15.74 -10.19
CA ASP A 585 2.95 16.59 -10.88
C ASP A 585 1.84 17.08 -9.94
N SER A 586 1.67 16.43 -8.77
CA SER A 586 0.74 16.84 -7.70
C SER A 586 1.41 17.49 -6.49
N LEU A 587 2.75 17.56 -6.47
CA LEU A 587 3.52 18.01 -5.30
C LEU A 587 3.15 19.43 -4.86
N ASP A 588 2.79 20.28 -5.82
CA ASP A 588 2.46 21.70 -5.64
C ASP A 588 0.94 21.98 -5.68
N TRP A 589 0.09 20.95 -5.62
CA TRP A 589 -1.37 21.14 -5.56
C TRP A 589 -1.78 21.94 -4.31
N PRO A 590 -2.80 22.82 -4.39
CA PRO A 590 -3.20 23.65 -3.25
C PRO A 590 -3.68 22.82 -2.07
N LEU A 591 -3.26 23.20 -0.86
CA LEU A 591 -3.56 22.51 0.39
C LEU A 591 -4.62 23.24 1.25
N ASN A 592 -5.23 24.27 0.69
CA ASN A 592 -6.18 25.16 1.36
C ASN A 592 -7.36 25.52 0.43
N ASN A 593 -8.31 26.30 0.91
CA ASN A 593 -9.51 26.71 0.16
C ASN A 593 -9.27 27.79 -0.91
N ARG A 594 -8.02 28.11 -1.28
CA ARG A 594 -7.71 29.21 -2.20
C ARG A 594 -8.49 29.14 -3.51
N LEU A 595 -8.53 27.99 -4.17
CA LEU A 595 -9.21 27.87 -5.48
C LEU A 595 -10.71 28.14 -5.33
N TRP A 596 -11.33 27.57 -4.29
CA TRP A 596 -12.72 27.81 -3.96
C TRP A 596 -12.99 29.28 -3.61
N LEU A 597 -12.19 29.89 -2.74
CA LEU A 597 -12.32 31.29 -2.34
C LEU A 597 -12.23 32.24 -3.55
N LYS A 598 -11.24 32.06 -4.43
CA LYS A 598 -11.10 32.88 -5.65
C LYS A 598 -12.30 32.74 -6.59
N SER A 599 -12.83 31.52 -6.73
CA SER A 599 -14.06 31.28 -7.50
C SER A 599 -15.27 31.99 -6.87
N ARG A 600 -15.42 31.93 -5.53
CA ARG A 600 -16.47 32.65 -4.81
C ARG A 600 -16.32 34.16 -4.95
N PHE A 601 -15.12 34.71 -4.85
CA PHE A 601 -14.88 36.15 -5.04
C PHE A 601 -15.29 36.60 -6.44
N ALA A 602 -14.94 35.83 -7.48
CA ALA A 602 -15.35 36.12 -8.85
C ALA A 602 -16.88 36.18 -8.98
N ALA A 603 -17.62 35.23 -8.38
CA ALA A 603 -19.09 35.25 -8.38
C ALA A 603 -19.67 36.43 -7.58
N ILE A 604 -19.12 36.72 -6.40
CA ILE A 604 -19.60 37.80 -5.51
C ILE A 604 -19.41 39.17 -6.16
N ARG A 605 -18.30 39.40 -6.86
CA ARG A 605 -18.04 40.67 -7.58
C ARG A 605 -19.13 41.01 -8.61
N LEU A 606 -19.80 40.01 -9.18
CA LEU A 606 -20.88 40.20 -10.16
C LEU A 606 -22.21 40.64 -9.53
N LEU A 607 -22.36 40.57 -8.20
CA LEU A 607 -23.57 41.04 -7.53
C LEU A 607 -23.68 42.56 -7.64
N PRO A 608 -24.87 43.11 -7.88
CA PRO A 608 -25.03 44.54 -8.15
C PRO A 608 -24.92 45.40 -6.88
N LYS A 609 -25.36 44.89 -5.73
CA LYS A 609 -25.44 45.64 -4.47
C LYS A 609 -24.34 45.22 -3.51
N ASP A 610 -23.76 46.20 -2.83
CA ASP A 610 -22.72 45.95 -1.83
C ASP A 610 -23.24 45.16 -0.62
N SER A 611 -24.51 45.39 -0.23
CA SER A 611 -25.19 44.60 0.80
C SER A 611 -25.23 43.10 0.48
N ASP A 612 -25.47 42.75 -0.78
CA ASP A 612 -25.58 41.36 -1.22
C ASP A 612 -24.18 40.72 -1.23
N ARG A 613 -23.14 41.50 -1.58
CA ARG A 613 -21.75 41.06 -1.47
C ARG A 613 -21.34 40.79 -0.03
N LEU A 614 -21.63 41.72 0.87
CA LEU A 614 -21.34 41.57 2.30
C LEU A 614 -22.07 40.35 2.89
N ALA A 615 -23.31 40.10 2.50
CA ALA A 615 -24.06 38.91 2.92
C ALA A 615 -23.38 37.60 2.45
N GLN A 616 -22.90 37.55 1.21
CA GLN A 616 -22.19 36.38 0.68
C GLN A 616 -20.80 36.20 1.29
N LEU A 617 -20.09 37.29 1.62
CA LEU A 617 -18.84 37.23 2.38
C LEU A 617 -19.08 36.72 3.81
N ALA A 618 -20.18 37.15 4.45
CA ALA A 618 -20.57 36.65 5.76
C ALA A 618 -20.88 35.15 5.73
N GLU A 619 -21.46 34.62 4.65
CA GLU A 619 -21.66 33.18 4.45
C GLU A 619 -20.32 32.41 4.39
N ILE A 620 -19.32 32.95 3.68
CA ILE A 620 -17.95 32.37 3.66
C ILE A 620 -17.36 32.33 5.07
N LEU A 621 -17.45 33.46 5.79
CA LEU A 621 -16.88 33.61 7.13
C LEU A 621 -17.58 32.75 8.20
N ASN A 622 -18.88 32.50 8.03
CA ASN A 622 -19.70 31.71 8.95
C ASN A 622 -19.99 30.30 8.43
N TRP A 623 -19.26 29.83 7.42
CA TRP A 623 -19.53 28.55 6.77
C TRP A 623 -19.63 27.38 7.75
N THR A 624 -18.72 27.31 8.73
CA THR A 624 -18.65 26.25 9.73
C THR A 624 -19.42 26.57 11.01
N ASN A 625 -20.20 27.66 11.03
CA ASN A 625 -20.96 28.10 12.20
C ASN A 625 -22.44 27.71 12.06
N PRO A 626 -22.92 26.69 12.80
CA PRO A 626 -24.32 26.26 12.77
C PRO A 626 -25.27 27.19 13.54
N GLY A 627 -24.73 28.21 14.22
CA GLY A 627 -25.48 29.09 15.13
C GLY A 627 -25.62 28.52 16.55
N PRO A 628 -26.23 29.29 17.48
CA PRO A 628 -26.40 28.88 18.87
C PRO A 628 -27.14 27.54 18.99
N GLY A 629 -26.62 26.63 19.82
CA GLY A 629 -27.21 25.31 20.06
C GLY A 629 -27.14 24.34 18.88
N GLY A 630 -26.36 24.65 17.85
CA GLY A 630 -26.09 23.77 16.72
C GLY A 630 -24.69 23.14 16.75
N PHE A 631 -24.47 22.19 15.86
CA PHE A 631 -23.22 21.42 15.73
C PHE A 631 -22.75 21.42 14.27
N TYR A 632 -21.44 21.43 14.06
CA TYR A 632 -20.82 21.29 12.76
C TYR A 632 -19.78 20.17 12.80
N ASP A 633 -19.81 19.31 11.80
CA ASP A 633 -18.89 18.19 11.64
C ASP A 633 -18.36 18.15 10.20
N ASN A 634 -17.05 18.33 10.04
CA ASN A 634 -16.36 17.85 8.85
C ASN A 634 -15.95 16.40 9.14
N LEU A 635 -16.68 15.44 8.57
CA LEU A 635 -16.50 14.03 8.90
C LEU A 635 -15.13 13.50 8.46
N GLY A 636 -14.59 14.03 7.36
CA GLY A 636 -13.29 13.63 6.82
C GLY A 636 -12.08 14.34 7.44
N ALA A 637 -12.29 15.27 8.37
CA ALA A 637 -11.20 15.98 9.05
C ALA A 637 -10.54 15.12 10.14
N LEU A 638 -9.26 15.40 10.40
CA LEU A 638 -8.48 14.78 11.49
C LEU A 638 -8.19 15.82 12.59
N PRO A 639 -8.31 15.46 13.89
CA PRO A 639 -8.86 14.19 14.39
C PRO A 639 -10.35 14.06 14.05
N VAL A 640 -10.78 12.81 13.83
CA VAL A 640 -12.16 12.51 13.44
C VAL A 640 -13.09 12.85 14.60
N THR A 641 -14.26 13.41 14.28
CA THR A 641 -15.25 13.79 15.28
C THR A 641 -15.63 12.61 16.18
N PRO A 642 -15.72 12.79 17.51
CA PRO A 642 -16.12 11.71 18.43
C PRO A 642 -17.58 11.30 18.24
N ARG A 643 -18.38 12.09 17.51
CA ARG A 643 -19.78 11.80 17.18
C ARG A 643 -19.93 10.70 16.14
N LEU A 644 -18.89 10.38 15.38
CA LEU A 644 -18.92 9.34 14.37
C LEU A 644 -18.74 7.96 15.01
N GLU A 645 -19.63 7.01 14.70
CA GLU A 645 -19.45 5.62 15.10
C GLU A 645 -18.43 4.92 14.18
N ARG A 646 -17.22 4.73 14.69
CA ARG A 646 -16.07 4.27 13.90
C ARG A 646 -16.00 2.76 13.64
N GLY A 647 -16.71 1.96 14.43
CA GLY A 647 -16.57 0.50 14.43
C GLY A 647 -15.28 0.03 15.11
N ARG A 648 -14.70 -1.08 14.64
CA ARG A 648 -13.56 -1.76 15.30
C ARG A 648 -12.20 -1.13 14.96
N GLY A 649 -12.13 -0.39 13.85
CA GLY A 649 -10.93 0.30 13.38
C GLY A 649 -9.89 -0.61 12.73
N ALA A 650 -8.89 0.02 12.10
CA ALA A 650 -7.93 -0.64 11.20
C ALA A 650 -7.08 -1.75 11.83
N THR A 651 -6.87 -1.72 13.16
CA THR A 651 -6.09 -2.75 13.86
C THR A 651 -6.80 -4.11 13.88
N VAL A 652 -8.14 -4.10 13.88
CA VAL A 652 -8.95 -5.33 13.91
C VAL A 652 -9.61 -5.60 12.56
N ASP A 653 -9.92 -4.55 11.81
CA ASP A 653 -10.58 -4.58 10.51
C ASP A 653 -9.76 -3.75 9.50
N PRO A 654 -8.61 -4.27 9.02
CA PRO A 654 -7.69 -3.51 8.18
C PRO A 654 -8.23 -3.16 6.79
N ALA A 655 -9.27 -3.87 6.31
CA ALA A 655 -9.97 -3.57 5.06
C ALA A 655 -11.15 -2.61 5.24
N PHE A 656 -11.49 -2.23 6.48
CA PHE A 656 -12.64 -1.39 6.80
C PHE A 656 -13.98 -1.96 6.31
N VAL A 657 -14.10 -3.29 6.31
CA VAL A 657 -15.33 -4.01 5.90
C VAL A 657 -16.47 -3.74 6.89
N HIS A 658 -16.14 -3.59 8.17
CA HIS A 658 -17.08 -3.39 9.29
C HIS A 658 -16.82 -2.10 10.07
N SER A 659 -15.95 -1.23 9.57
CA SER A 659 -15.51 0.01 10.20
C SER A 659 -15.64 1.17 9.22
N SER A 660 -15.85 2.39 9.74
CA SER A 660 -15.85 3.57 8.88
C SER A 660 -14.43 3.93 8.44
N LEU A 661 -14.27 4.38 7.20
CA LEU A 661 -12.98 4.79 6.62
C LEU A 661 -13.00 6.29 6.30
N VAL A 662 -11.96 7.03 6.68
CA VAL A 662 -11.74 8.37 6.10
C VAL A 662 -11.18 8.19 4.70
N GLY A 663 -11.87 8.74 3.70
CA GLY A 663 -11.48 8.71 2.30
C GLY A 663 -11.42 10.10 1.69
N CYS A 664 -10.88 10.17 0.47
CA CYS A 664 -10.84 11.40 -0.32
C CYS A 664 -11.30 11.16 -1.75
N LEU A 665 -11.60 12.24 -2.48
CA LEU A 665 -11.89 12.18 -3.92
C LEU A 665 -10.66 11.66 -4.70
N TYR A 666 -10.91 10.85 -5.73
CA TYR A 666 -9.86 10.36 -6.62
C TYR A 666 -9.56 11.38 -7.71
N LEU A 667 -8.43 12.10 -7.58
CA LEU A 667 -7.99 13.11 -8.54
C LEU A 667 -6.85 12.57 -9.41
N THR A 668 -6.98 12.72 -10.74
CA THR A 668 -6.01 12.16 -11.72
C THR A 668 -5.36 13.18 -12.63
N GLN A 669 -5.79 14.45 -12.62
CA GLN A 669 -5.29 15.47 -13.56
C GLN A 669 -5.13 16.83 -12.88
N GLU A 670 -6.23 17.49 -12.53
CA GLU A 670 -6.22 18.87 -12.00
C GLU A 670 -6.88 18.95 -10.62
N PRO A 671 -6.42 19.87 -9.75
CA PRO A 671 -7.11 20.18 -8.50
C PRO A 671 -8.55 20.64 -8.76
N LEU A 672 -9.49 20.17 -7.95
CA LEU A 672 -10.88 20.63 -8.03
C LEU A 672 -11.03 22.04 -7.45
N VAL A 673 -11.88 22.84 -8.09
CA VAL A 673 -12.32 24.15 -7.57
C VAL A 673 -13.47 23.92 -6.58
N CYS A 674 -13.16 23.28 -5.46
CA CYS A 674 -14.10 23.02 -4.37
C CYS A 674 -13.45 23.25 -3.00
N ARG A 675 -14.29 23.30 -1.96
CA ARG A 675 -13.83 23.44 -0.58
C ARG A 675 -13.04 22.18 -0.18
N THR A 676 -11.95 22.33 0.56
CA THR A 676 -11.12 21.20 1.00
C THR A 676 -11.89 20.20 1.86
N SER A 677 -12.87 20.68 2.65
CA SER A 677 -13.78 19.82 3.41
C SER A 677 -14.73 18.98 2.54
N TRP A 678 -14.85 19.27 1.25
CA TRP A 678 -15.60 18.44 0.29
C TRP A 678 -14.71 17.42 -0.41
N MET A 679 -13.38 17.56 -0.30
CA MET A 679 -12.42 16.62 -0.89
C MET A 679 -12.20 15.40 0.01
N THR A 680 -12.53 15.50 1.29
CA THR A 680 -12.50 14.39 2.26
C THR A 680 -13.92 14.00 2.64
N CYS A 681 -14.07 12.75 3.07
CA CYS A 681 -15.35 12.22 3.53
C CYS A 681 -15.12 11.00 4.43
N VAL A 682 -16.19 10.56 5.08
CA VAL A 682 -16.22 9.24 5.70
C VAL A 682 -17.03 8.29 4.83
N LEU A 683 -16.47 7.11 4.66
CA LEU A 683 -16.97 6.00 3.88
C LEU A 683 -17.41 4.84 4.79
N SER A 684 -18.35 4.07 4.30
CA SER A 684 -18.69 2.72 4.78
C SER A 684 -18.70 1.77 3.56
N LEU A 685 -18.43 0.49 3.79
CA LEU A 685 -18.38 -0.53 2.75
C LEU A 685 -19.55 -1.51 2.85
N ASN A 686 -19.80 -2.27 1.79
CA ASN A 686 -20.73 -3.40 1.76
C ASN A 686 -22.16 -3.09 2.25
N GLY A 687 -22.64 -1.87 2.01
CA GLY A 687 -23.95 -1.44 2.46
C GLY A 687 -24.10 -1.32 3.99
N ALA A 688 -23.00 -1.38 4.74
CA ALA A 688 -23.02 -1.05 6.17
C ALA A 688 -23.49 0.41 6.34
N PRO A 689 -24.37 0.69 7.31
CA PRO A 689 -24.81 2.06 7.54
C PRO A 689 -23.68 2.90 8.12
N LEU A 690 -23.59 4.15 7.68
CA LEU A 690 -22.76 5.15 8.35
C LEU A 690 -23.58 5.80 9.46
N ARG A 691 -23.03 5.92 10.67
CA ARG A 691 -23.76 6.45 11.84
C ARG A 691 -23.06 7.59 12.55
N VAL A 692 -23.84 8.58 12.97
CA VAL A 692 -23.41 9.74 13.76
C VAL A 692 -24.37 9.95 14.93
N HIS A 693 -23.84 10.22 16.11
CA HIS A 693 -24.61 10.44 17.33
C HIS A 693 -24.41 11.86 17.88
N TYR A 694 -25.52 12.55 18.17
CA TYR A 694 -25.56 13.83 18.86
C TYR A 694 -26.28 13.65 20.19
N ASP A 695 -25.69 14.14 21.27
CA ASP A 695 -26.28 14.17 22.61
C ASP A 695 -26.53 15.62 23.07
N ASN A 696 -27.22 15.77 24.20
CA ASN A 696 -27.46 17.06 24.85
C ASN A 696 -28.18 18.10 23.96
N LEU A 697 -29.07 17.64 23.08
CA LEU A 697 -29.96 18.50 22.31
C LEU A 697 -31.04 19.10 23.22
N ASP A 698 -31.54 20.29 22.87
CA ASP A 698 -32.68 20.92 23.54
C ASP A 698 -33.96 20.19 23.10
N PRO A 699 -34.64 19.43 23.99
CA PRO A 699 -35.80 18.62 23.61
C PRO A 699 -36.99 19.42 23.09
N LEU A 700 -37.02 20.73 23.35
CA LEU A 700 -38.10 21.64 22.97
C LEU A 700 -37.80 22.42 21.68
N ALA A 701 -36.56 22.34 21.19
CA ALA A 701 -36.17 23.03 19.96
C ALA A 701 -36.48 22.18 18.72
N GLU A 702 -36.81 22.86 17.62
CA GLU A 702 -36.88 22.24 16.30
C GLU A 702 -35.53 22.34 15.60
N TYR A 703 -35.15 21.25 14.93
CA TYR A 703 -33.86 21.13 14.25
C TYR A 703 -34.02 20.90 12.75
N GLU A 704 -33.05 21.39 11.99
CA GLU A 704 -32.80 21.05 10.59
C GLU A 704 -31.36 20.54 10.45
N ILE A 705 -31.12 19.67 9.48
CA ILE A 705 -29.79 19.19 9.14
C ILE A 705 -29.41 19.65 7.74
N ARG A 706 -28.21 20.22 7.61
CA ARG A 706 -27.55 20.46 6.33
C ARG A 706 -26.45 19.43 6.10
N ILE A 707 -26.33 18.93 4.87
CA ILE A 707 -25.44 17.82 4.53
C ILE A 707 -24.74 18.12 3.20
N VAL A 708 -23.45 17.83 3.12
CA VAL A 708 -22.73 17.69 1.84
C VAL A 708 -22.43 16.22 1.62
N TYR A 709 -23.02 15.66 0.57
CA TYR A 709 -22.74 14.30 0.13
C TYR A 709 -21.51 14.26 -0.76
N SER A 710 -20.57 13.37 -0.44
CA SER A 710 -19.33 13.22 -1.21
C SER A 710 -19.57 12.52 -2.53
N GLN A 711 -18.84 12.90 -3.57
CA GLN A 711 -18.77 12.20 -4.85
C GLN A 711 -17.68 11.12 -4.90
N ALA A 712 -17.09 10.75 -3.75
CA ALA A 712 -16.11 9.67 -3.67
C ALA A 712 -16.74 8.31 -4.02
N GLU A 713 -16.02 7.54 -4.84
CA GLU A 713 -16.15 6.10 -5.14
C GLU A 713 -17.46 5.60 -5.77
N TYR A 714 -18.64 6.00 -5.28
CA TYR A 714 -19.94 5.45 -5.68
C TYR A 714 -20.95 6.55 -6.01
N LYS A 715 -21.78 6.38 -7.06
CA LYS A 715 -22.83 7.35 -7.46
C LYS A 715 -24.25 6.96 -7.07
N GLY A 716 -24.45 5.91 -6.26
CA GLY A 716 -25.80 5.48 -5.91
C GLY A 716 -26.51 6.36 -4.91
N ARG A 717 -27.78 5.99 -4.67
CA ARG A 717 -28.72 6.74 -3.84
C ARG A 717 -28.53 6.42 -2.36
N LEU A 718 -28.73 7.44 -1.53
CA LEU A 718 -28.64 7.35 -0.07
C LEU A 718 -29.95 7.79 0.56
N CYS A 719 -30.41 7.07 1.59
CA CYS A 719 -31.45 7.55 2.48
C CYS A 719 -30.85 7.91 3.84
N LEU A 720 -31.53 8.81 4.57
CA LEU A 720 -31.16 9.20 5.92
C LEU A 720 -32.31 8.95 6.88
N VAL A 721 -32.02 8.22 7.95
CA VAL A 721 -32.98 7.88 9.00
C VAL A 721 -32.42 8.31 10.36
N ALA A 722 -33.27 8.90 11.18
CA ALA A 722 -32.99 9.23 12.57
C ALA A 722 -33.60 8.19 13.52
N ASN A 723 -32.87 7.84 14.59
CA ASN A 723 -33.28 6.90 15.64
C ASN A 723 -33.90 5.62 15.07
N GLU A 724 -33.26 5.08 14.03
CA GLU A 724 -33.61 3.88 13.25
C GLU A 724 -34.96 3.87 12.50
N THR A 725 -35.91 4.72 12.88
CA THR A 725 -37.32 4.66 12.44
C THR A 725 -37.83 5.94 11.80
N CYS A 726 -37.26 7.11 12.12
CA CYS A 726 -37.73 8.40 11.62
C CYS A 726 -37.00 8.78 10.32
N GLN A 727 -37.62 8.55 9.17
CA GLN A 727 -37.03 8.95 7.89
C GLN A 727 -36.93 10.48 7.77
N ILE A 728 -35.72 10.99 7.49
CA ILE A 728 -35.47 12.42 7.19
C ILE A 728 -35.63 12.67 5.69
N HIS A 729 -35.00 11.82 4.87
CA HIS A 729 -35.25 11.79 3.43
C HIS A 729 -35.10 10.38 2.87
N ASP A 730 -35.83 10.09 1.80
CA ASP A 730 -35.77 8.81 1.07
C ASP A 730 -34.45 8.70 0.27
N TYR A 731 -34.29 7.63 -0.50
CA TYR A 731 -33.18 7.41 -1.42
C TYR A 731 -33.11 8.50 -2.49
N ILE A 732 -32.23 9.47 -2.27
CA ILE A 732 -31.96 10.57 -3.20
C ILE A 732 -30.65 10.36 -3.96
N LEU A 733 -30.58 10.92 -5.17
CA LEU A 733 -29.32 11.07 -5.89
C LEU A 733 -28.48 12.17 -5.23
N LYS A 734 -27.17 11.93 -5.13
CA LYS A 734 -26.23 12.93 -4.63
C LYS A 734 -26.06 14.05 -5.67
N PRO A 735 -26.10 15.34 -5.28
CA PRO A 735 -25.91 16.44 -6.22
C PRO A 735 -24.56 16.37 -6.94
N ASP A 736 -24.58 16.52 -8.27
CA ASP A 736 -23.39 16.61 -9.14
C ASP A 736 -23.55 17.86 -10.03
N PRO A 737 -22.87 19.00 -9.71
CA PRO A 737 -21.78 19.16 -8.74
C PRO A 737 -22.23 19.09 -7.26
N MET A 738 -21.29 18.83 -6.35
CA MET A 738 -21.54 18.80 -4.90
C MET A 738 -22.08 20.14 -4.40
N GLU A 739 -23.15 20.10 -3.61
CA GLU A 739 -23.73 21.26 -2.92
C GLU A 739 -24.37 20.86 -1.59
N PRO A 740 -24.56 21.80 -0.65
CA PRO A 740 -25.24 21.52 0.61
C PRO A 740 -26.75 21.34 0.42
N LEU A 741 -27.30 20.24 0.94
CA LEU A 741 -28.75 19.99 1.01
C LEU A 741 -29.25 20.20 2.44
N THR A 742 -30.44 20.76 2.63
CA THR A 742 -31.03 20.99 3.96
C THR A 742 -32.35 20.22 4.10
N PHE A 743 -32.53 19.55 5.23
CA PHE A 743 -33.71 18.74 5.55
C PHE A 743 -34.19 19.02 6.98
N ASP A 744 -35.50 18.99 7.17
CA ASP A 744 -36.11 19.08 8.50
C ASP A 744 -35.93 17.78 9.29
N ILE A 745 -35.64 17.90 10.58
CA ILE A 745 -35.63 16.75 11.49
C ILE A 745 -36.97 16.69 12.23
N PRO A 746 -37.70 15.56 12.18
CA PRO A 746 -38.92 15.41 12.95
C PRO A 746 -38.65 15.61 14.46
N ALA A 747 -39.46 16.42 15.16
CA ALA A 747 -39.29 16.68 16.59
C ALA A 747 -39.29 15.40 17.45
N ALA A 748 -40.01 14.36 17.00
CA ALA A 748 -40.00 13.04 17.63
C ALA A 748 -38.60 12.37 17.62
N ALA A 749 -37.69 12.75 16.74
CA ALA A 749 -36.33 12.25 16.70
C ALA A 749 -35.36 12.98 17.66
N THR A 750 -35.75 14.13 18.21
CA THR A 750 -34.88 14.94 19.10
C THR A 750 -35.45 15.14 20.50
N HIS A 751 -36.70 14.71 20.77
CA HIS A 751 -37.41 14.93 22.04
C HIS A 751 -36.76 14.30 23.29
N THR A 752 -35.81 13.38 23.13
CA THR A 752 -35.06 12.79 24.25
C THR A 752 -33.81 13.58 24.60
N GLY A 753 -33.40 14.52 23.74
CA GLY A 753 -32.08 15.15 23.80
C GLY A 753 -30.98 14.37 23.08
N ASP A 754 -31.29 13.18 22.55
CA ASP A 754 -30.36 12.31 21.82
C ASP A 754 -30.85 12.10 20.39
N LEU A 755 -29.94 12.14 19.42
CA LEU A 755 -30.21 11.95 18.00
C LEU A 755 -29.13 11.07 17.37
N GLN A 756 -29.53 9.90 16.90
CA GLN A 756 -28.69 9.05 16.06
C GLN A 756 -29.12 9.19 14.60
N LEU A 757 -28.17 9.52 13.74
CA LEU A 757 -28.34 9.59 12.29
C LEU A 757 -27.70 8.37 11.64
N ALA A 758 -28.42 7.73 10.72
CA ALA A 758 -27.92 6.60 9.96
C ALA A 758 -28.18 6.79 8.46
N TRP A 759 -27.10 6.79 7.67
CA TRP A 759 -27.16 6.74 6.22
C TRP A 759 -27.14 5.28 5.75
N LYS A 760 -27.98 4.97 4.76
CA LYS A 760 -28.00 3.64 4.12
C LYS A 760 -27.93 3.81 2.61
N SER A 761 -27.13 2.98 1.97
CA SER A 761 -27.08 2.89 0.52
C SER A 761 -28.22 2.01 0.00
N GLU A 762 -28.81 2.39 -1.14
CA GLU A 762 -29.84 1.57 -1.78
C GLU A 762 -29.28 0.22 -2.22
N ASN A 763 -28.03 0.24 -2.69
CA ASN A 763 -27.30 -0.94 -3.03
C ASN A 763 -26.79 -1.59 -1.74
N LYS A 764 -27.35 -2.75 -1.37
CA LYS A 764 -27.05 -3.50 -0.15
C LYS A 764 -25.67 -4.18 -0.17
N GLY A 765 -24.64 -3.46 -0.64
CA GLY A 765 -23.28 -3.97 -0.75
C GLY A 765 -22.95 -4.74 -2.02
N ASN A 766 -23.83 -4.81 -3.03
CA ASN A 766 -23.58 -5.61 -4.23
C ASN A 766 -22.32 -5.17 -5.01
N GLU A 767 -21.81 -3.96 -4.77
CA GLU A 767 -20.63 -3.42 -5.46
C GLU A 767 -19.44 -3.18 -4.53
N GLY A 768 -19.50 -3.63 -3.27
CA GLY A 768 -18.47 -3.38 -2.28
C GLY A 768 -18.53 -2.00 -1.61
N TYR A 769 -19.24 -1.04 -2.22
CA TYR A 769 -19.38 0.33 -1.70
C TYR A 769 -20.57 0.49 -0.75
N GLY A 770 -20.52 1.52 0.10
CA GLY A 770 -21.60 1.94 0.99
C GLY A 770 -21.88 3.44 0.90
N CYS A 771 -21.93 4.12 2.05
CA CYS A 771 -22.26 5.54 2.15
C CYS A 771 -21.02 6.43 2.15
N ALA A 772 -21.12 7.65 1.61
CA ALA A 772 -20.06 8.65 1.60
C ALA A 772 -20.59 10.05 1.96
N VAL A 773 -20.15 10.60 3.11
CA VAL A 773 -20.65 11.89 3.64
C VAL A 773 -19.47 12.78 4.02
N ALA A 774 -19.51 14.06 3.64
CA ALA A 774 -18.41 15.01 3.82
C ALA A 774 -18.64 15.95 5.01
N GLU A 775 -19.68 16.79 4.97
CA GLU A 775 -19.98 17.78 6.00
C GLU A 775 -21.40 17.65 6.54
N LEU A 776 -21.58 17.96 7.83
CA LEU A 776 -22.87 18.04 8.51
C LEU A 776 -22.98 19.35 9.30
N TRP A 777 -24.17 19.95 9.28
CA TRP A 777 -24.59 20.97 10.24
C TRP A 777 -25.92 20.56 10.84
N LEU A 778 -25.95 20.36 12.15
CA LEU A 778 -27.19 20.23 12.91
C LEU A 778 -27.55 21.62 13.45
N MET A 779 -28.64 22.21 13.00
CA MET A 779 -28.97 23.61 13.27
C MET A 779 -30.35 23.72 13.92
N ARG A 780 -30.47 24.59 14.93
CA ARG A 780 -31.78 24.98 15.46
C ARG A 780 -32.51 25.88 14.46
N LYS A 781 -33.82 25.72 14.32
CA LYS A 781 -34.63 26.60 13.46
C LYS A 781 -34.78 28.01 14.04
N ASP A 782 -34.76 28.16 15.37
CA ASP A 782 -34.84 29.45 16.08
C ASP A 782 -33.47 30.13 16.30
N ARG A 783 -32.40 29.63 15.69
CA ARG A 783 -31.02 30.14 15.88
C ARG A 783 -30.86 31.63 15.58
N ALA A 784 -31.64 32.18 14.65
CA ALA A 784 -31.59 33.60 14.29
C ALA A 784 -32.10 34.48 15.43
N ASP A 785 -33.20 34.07 16.06
CA ASP A 785 -33.79 34.77 17.21
C ASP A 785 -32.87 34.70 18.43
N LEU A 786 -32.26 33.53 18.69
CA LEU A 786 -31.26 33.37 19.75
C LEU A 786 -30.05 34.28 19.53
N SER A 787 -29.58 34.37 18.29
CA SER A 787 -28.45 35.24 17.93
C SER A 787 -28.79 36.72 18.13
N LEU A 788 -30.03 37.12 17.80
CA LEU A 788 -30.53 38.48 18.01
C LEU A 788 -30.61 38.81 19.51
N GLN A 789 -31.22 37.93 20.30
CA GLN A 789 -31.33 38.07 21.77
C GLN A 789 -29.94 38.15 22.43
N ALA A 790 -28.98 37.35 21.97
CA ALA A 790 -27.61 37.39 22.48
C ALA A 790 -26.93 38.74 22.17
N LYS A 791 -27.09 39.26 20.95
CA LYS A 791 -26.59 40.59 20.56
C LYS A 791 -27.23 41.71 21.38
N GLU A 792 -28.53 41.64 21.63
CA GLU A 792 -29.24 42.62 22.46
C GLU A 792 -28.75 42.58 23.91
N LYS A 793 -28.66 41.38 24.53
CA LYS A 793 -28.12 41.23 25.89
C LYS A 793 -26.68 41.74 26.02
N TRP A 794 -25.84 41.50 25.02
CA TRP A 794 -24.46 41.99 25.01
C TRP A 794 -24.38 43.52 24.88
N ARG A 795 -25.29 44.15 24.11
CA ARG A 795 -25.43 45.60 24.06
C ARG A 795 -25.90 46.19 25.40
N TYR A 796 -26.83 45.53 26.09
CA TYR A 796 -27.27 45.94 27.43
C TYR A 796 -26.22 45.76 28.53
N ALA A 797 -25.26 44.84 28.35
CA ALA A 797 -24.19 44.59 29.32
C ALA A 797 -22.97 45.52 29.16
N ASN A 798 -22.81 46.16 27.99
CA ASN A 798 -21.67 47.00 27.63
C ASN A 798 -22.03 48.47 27.32
N GLY A 799 -23.31 48.83 27.39
CA GLY A 799 -23.80 50.21 27.39
C GLY A 799 -24.27 50.57 28.78
#